data_AF-A0AA36J5V6-F1
#
_entry.id   AF-A0AA36J5V6-F1
#
_cell.length_a   1.000
_cell.length_b   1.000
_cell.length_c   1.000
_cell.angle_alpha   90.00
_cell.angle_beta   90.00
_cell.angle_gamma   90.00
#
_symmetry.space_group_name_H-M   'P 1'
#
loop_
_entity.id
_entity.type
_entity.pdbx_description
1 polymer ?
#
loop_
_entity_poly.entity_id
_entity_poly.type
_entity_poly.pdbx_seq_one_letter_code
_entity_poly.pdbx_strand_id
1 'polypeptide(L)'
;MTGFGNVVAVLGKKGALKKEVEAMAFKHLDLEVTTARLEFFRDTMIEVLDERLGTEMFSINARVGMMCLINYAGSAFIYVRREYAGRIKIILNSWAVVQKSNAPEAQEDGVAAEGEGGEETGEEVQVEEAIVEESNVKEGTGTAGRESGEKEGGGKEMKVPTTFNEMLLFNASVMGYGGSSWMNIVLQQFDDMVKNVANFNRMQEESDVMSLVLAKYKGRIELSEFKAVTLASLRSLLPQQWDSEHEVAWCWLWENIETLLSNMLGKTRLQEDALDKFYSTRISEENAIALRKALFPYFLEQVTTAQSFLKQSATRINFVADKIICLTLELYRRPKKTVEDLSSIGLRHVGYGVPSEMMPPFVSSSVGLIQTYVDDQQTIEGFRWAMALMAKILMRTITEGSTLVMKAINSNQKFQLKKAMEVIPRGHRAKELLNITVGTQSISPFYWAIDSGALVCAQSILEDILTIRADRDVYYYGCEALFTCHPECVQRLCGRAPTLLPTLLDGLVWRSRQTVEGMRRTNYYVKHFIQDLQGGMSQNLVWFVEYGDPQIVCHPTVVVFSDMLWTRLASRRFILSKIYYVLTLVVFITGQAALFRHTSEQSEVENIVMFSCRVFNYLGSMCKLFLGHCGKLFADIRAQQIKSVWGVPVPAYLFDLQELASLLLLLLLELMCMQEPYLWCLSKGQGIAMTCKQGQERMDAYSLCSFLAMMLYWGLLSDLAIFSMRISAYVLVCGRVAAEVGLFFTALFALILAFSTSISALYTELPTREGAAVWMEETLCRCPCRCILPNPSSSSWPTR
;
A
#
# COMPACT_ATOMS: atom_id res chain seq x y z
N MET A 1 -35.64 -5.66 -11.20
CA MET A 1 -36.90 -5.50 -11.95
C MET A 1 -38.12 -5.26 -11.05
N THR A 2 -38.02 -4.42 -10.03
CA THR A 2 -39.18 -4.07 -9.17
C THR A 2 -40.07 -2.97 -9.78
N GLY A 3 -39.51 -2.12 -10.65
CA GLY A 3 -40.25 -1.00 -11.26
C GLY A 3 -41.39 -1.42 -12.19
N PHE A 4 -41.16 -2.41 -13.05
CA PHE A 4 -42.18 -2.83 -14.02
C PHE A 4 -43.39 -3.52 -13.34
N GLY A 5 -43.15 -4.30 -12.29
CA GLY A 5 -44.22 -4.91 -11.49
C GLY A 5 -45.14 -3.87 -10.85
N ASN A 6 -44.58 -2.76 -10.34
CA ASN A 6 -45.38 -1.67 -9.78
C ASN A 6 -46.24 -0.99 -10.85
N VAL A 7 -45.69 -0.76 -12.05
CA VAL A 7 -46.44 -0.19 -13.18
C VAL A 7 -47.60 -1.09 -13.58
N VAL A 8 -47.37 -2.40 -13.67
CA VAL A 8 -48.41 -3.39 -13.97
C VAL A 8 -49.49 -3.40 -12.88
N ALA A 9 -49.11 -3.35 -11.60
CA ALA A 9 -50.04 -3.35 -10.47
C ALA A 9 -50.99 -2.13 -10.45
N VAL A 10 -50.63 -1.02 -11.11
CA VAL A 10 -51.43 0.23 -11.13
C VAL A 10 -52.09 0.52 -12.49
N LEU A 11 -52.05 -0.41 -13.46
CA LEU A 11 -52.61 -0.22 -14.82
C LEU A 11 -54.07 0.27 -14.84
N GLY A 12 -54.88 -0.18 -13.89
CA GLY A 12 -56.29 0.23 -13.76
C GLY A 12 -56.52 1.63 -13.17
N LYS A 13 -55.45 2.33 -12.73
CA LYS A 13 -55.54 3.62 -12.02
C LYS A 13 -54.75 4.69 -12.77
N LYS A 14 -55.38 5.38 -13.72
CA LYS A 14 -54.75 6.39 -14.61
C LYS A 14 -53.82 7.38 -13.89
N GLY A 15 -54.25 7.95 -12.77
CA GLY A 15 -53.45 8.92 -12.01
C GLY A 15 -52.22 8.31 -11.33
N ALA A 16 -52.33 7.08 -10.81
CA ALA A 16 -51.22 6.37 -10.19
C ALA A 16 -50.23 5.85 -11.25
N LEU A 17 -50.74 5.34 -12.37
CA LEU A 17 -49.94 4.89 -13.51
C LEU A 17 -49.07 6.02 -14.06
N LYS A 18 -49.65 7.22 -14.27
CA LYS A 18 -48.90 8.39 -14.70
C LYS A 18 -47.75 8.71 -13.73
N LYS A 19 -48.04 8.79 -12.42
CA LYS A 19 -47.03 9.09 -11.39
C LYS A 19 -45.90 8.06 -11.35
N GLU A 20 -46.23 6.77 -11.41
CA GLU A 20 -45.21 5.70 -11.37
C GLU A 20 -44.31 5.72 -12.61
N VAL A 21 -44.90 5.90 -13.80
CA VAL A 21 -44.14 5.97 -15.05
C VAL A 21 -43.26 7.22 -15.11
N GLU A 22 -43.77 8.38 -14.70
CA GLU A 22 -42.97 9.62 -14.62
C GLU A 22 -41.85 9.49 -13.58
N ALA A 23 -42.13 8.95 -12.39
CA ALA A 23 -41.10 8.70 -11.38
C ALA A 23 -40.02 7.73 -11.89
N MET A 24 -40.40 6.73 -12.68
CA MET A 24 -39.44 5.84 -13.32
C MET A 24 -38.63 6.56 -14.39
N ALA A 25 -39.25 7.42 -15.21
CA ALA A 25 -38.56 8.23 -16.20
C ALA A 25 -37.52 9.16 -15.56
N PHE A 26 -37.88 9.81 -14.46
CA PHE A 26 -36.97 10.66 -13.68
C PHE A 26 -35.77 9.89 -13.11
N LYS A 27 -35.96 8.64 -12.69
CA LYS A 27 -34.87 7.79 -12.19
C LYS A 27 -33.86 7.38 -13.25
N HIS A 28 -34.19 7.53 -14.53
CA HIS A 28 -33.37 7.13 -15.67
C HIS A 28 -33.08 8.32 -16.60
N LEU A 29 -33.04 9.53 -16.04
CA LEU A 29 -32.90 10.76 -16.82
C LEU A 29 -31.49 10.88 -17.44
N ASP A 30 -30.51 10.25 -16.80
CA ASP A 30 -29.15 10.02 -17.29
C ASP A 30 -29.08 9.06 -18.50
N LEU A 31 -30.03 8.13 -18.64
CA LEU A 31 -30.05 7.17 -19.75
C LEU A 31 -30.64 7.77 -21.03
N GLU A 32 -29.95 7.52 -22.14
CA GLU A 32 -30.43 7.92 -23.46
C GLU A 32 -31.46 6.94 -23.99
N VAL A 33 -32.73 7.36 -23.92
CA VAL A 33 -33.86 6.65 -24.51
C VAL A 33 -34.24 7.34 -25.82
N THR A 34 -34.03 6.66 -26.94
CA THR A 34 -34.45 7.10 -28.27
C THR A 34 -35.62 6.25 -28.76
N THR A 35 -36.40 6.75 -29.73
CA THR A 35 -37.50 5.99 -30.33
C THR A 35 -37.04 4.64 -30.87
N ALA A 36 -35.88 4.60 -31.55
CA ALA A 36 -35.29 3.35 -32.06
C ALA A 36 -34.93 2.35 -30.94
N ARG A 37 -34.34 2.83 -29.83
CA ARG A 37 -34.03 1.96 -28.67
C ARG A 37 -35.30 1.44 -28.00
N LEU A 38 -36.36 2.26 -27.95
CA LEU A 38 -37.66 1.87 -27.41
C LEU A 38 -38.34 0.80 -28.27
N GLU A 39 -38.35 0.97 -29.59
CA GLU A 39 -38.92 -0.02 -30.51
C GLU A 39 -38.19 -1.37 -30.39
N PHE A 40 -36.85 -1.33 -30.41
CA PHE A 40 -36.03 -2.52 -30.20
C PHE A 40 -36.34 -3.20 -28.86
N PHE A 41 -36.32 -2.44 -27.76
CA PHE A 41 -36.60 -2.97 -26.42
C PHE A 41 -38.01 -3.57 -26.32
N ARG A 42 -39.03 -2.90 -26.88
CA ARG A 42 -40.40 -3.40 -26.93
C ARG A 42 -40.44 -4.73 -27.67
N ASP A 43 -39.88 -4.80 -28.87
CA ASP A 43 -40.00 -5.98 -29.72
C ASP A 43 -39.26 -7.16 -29.09
N THR A 44 -38.06 -6.95 -28.56
CA THR A 44 -37.33 -7.99 -27.79
C THR A 44 -38.09 -8.44 -26.55
N MET A 45 -38.71 -7.52 -25.80
CA MET A 45 -39.47 -7.89 -24.60
C MET A 45 -40.74 -8.67 -24.93
N ILE A 46 -41.44 -8.29 -25.99
CA ILE A 46 -42.61 -9.02 -26.47
C ILE A 46 -42.21 -10.41 -26.95
N GLU A 47 -41.10 -10.54 -27.68
CA GLU A 47 -40.58 -11.84 -28.12
C GLU A 47 -40.23 -12.74 -26.94
N VAL A 48 -39.54 -12.22 -25.92
CA VAL A 48 -39.23 -12.98 -24.69
C VAL A 48 -40.49 -13.40 -23.94
N LEU A 49 -41.52 -12.54 -23.88
CA LEU A 49 -42.79 -12.87 -23.24
C LEU A 49 -43.58 -13.91 -24.05
N ASP A 50 -43.61 -13.78 -25.38
CA ASP A 50 -44.20 -14.76 -26.31
C ASP A 50 -43.52 -16.13 -26.12
N GLU A 51 -42.18 -16.19 -26.05
CA GLU A 51 -41.41 -17.43 -25.83
C GLU A 51 -41.64 -18.05 -24.45
N ARG A 52 -41.69 -17.23 -23.39
CA ARG A 52 -41.76 -17.72 -22.00
C ARG A 52 -43.15 -18.12 -21.54
N LEU A 53 -44.18 -17.41 -21.99
CA LEU A 53 -45.57 -17.61 -21.53
C LEU A 53 -46.38 -18.46 -22.50
N GLY A 54 -45.96 -18.56 -23.77
CA GLY A 54 -46.69 -19.28 -24.81
C GLY A 54 -48.00 -18.60 -25.23
N THR A 55 -48.57 -19.06 -26.34
CA THR A 55 -49.77 -18.46 -26.95
C THR A 55 -51.05 -18.63 -26.14
N GLU A 56 -51.12 -19.59 -25.22
CA GLU A 56 -52.30 -19.81 -24.37
C GLU A 56 -52.40 -18.81 -23.20
N MET A 57 -51.28 -18.42 -22.56
CA MET A 57 -51.29 -17.45 -21.48
C MET A 57 -51.08 -16.00 -21.94
N PHE A 58 -50.31 -15.79 -23.02
CA PHE A 58 -50.08 -14.46 -23.57
C PHE A 58 -50.92 -14.24 -24.83
N SER A 59 -52.22 -14.03 -24.61
CA SER A 59 -53.19 -13.78 -25.68
C SER A 59 -52.83 -12.56 -26.54
N ILE A 60 -53.39 -12.48 -27.76
CA ILE A 60 -53.24 -11.33 -28.66
C ILE A 60 -53.59 -10.00 -27.97
N ASN A 61 -54.63 -10.00 -27.11
CA ASN A 61 -55.02 -8.81 -26.35
C ASN A 61 -53.98 -8.44 -25.28
N ALA A 62 -53.39 -9.43 -24.60
CA ALA A 62 -52.32 -9.20 -23.63
C ALA A 62 -51.05 -8.67 -24.33
N ARG A 63 -50.74 -9.18 -25.52
CA ARG A 63 -49.64 -8.71 -26.37
C ARG A 63 -49.80 -7.24 -26.76
N VAL A 64 -50.96 -6.88 -27.30
CA VAL A 64 -51.27 -5.48 -27.67
C VAL A 64 -51.26 -4.57 -26.44
N GLY A 65 -51.82 -5.03 -25.31
CA GLY A 65 -51.80 -4.28 -24.05
C GLY A 65 -50.39 -4.02 -23.53
N MET A 66 -49.51 -5.03 -23.59
CA MET A 66 -48.11 -4.91 -23.18
C MET A 66 -47.31 -3.98 -24.11
N MET A 67 -47.51 -4.09 -25.43
CA MET A 67 -46.90 -3.17 -26.39
C MET A 67 -47.32 -1.72 -26.12
N CYS A 68 -48.61 -1.49 -25.85
CA CYS A 68 -49.14 -0.17 -25.52
C CYS A 68 -48.52 0.37 -24.23
N LEU A 69 -48.40 -0.46 -23.19
CA LEU A 69 -47.76 -0.09 -21.92
C LEU A 69 -46.30 0.29 -22.10
N ILE A 70 -45.52 -0.52 -22.81
CA ILE A 70 -44.09 -0.26 -23.07
C ILE A 70 -43.93 1.02 -23.90
N ASN A 71 -44.74 1.20 -24.96
CA ASN A 71 -44.71 2.42 -25.76
C ASN A 71 -45.09 3.66 -24.94
N TYR A 72 -46.11 3.56 -24.07
CA TYR A 72 -46.50 4.65 -23.17
C TYR A 72 -45.37 5.00 -22.20
N ALA A 73 -44.79 4.00 -21.54
CA ALA A 73 -43.68 4.19 -20.62
C ALA A 73 -42.45 4.78 -21.32
N GLY A 74 -42.04 4.22 -22.46
CA GLY A 74 -40.90 4.74 -23.22
C GLY A 74 -41.12 6.14 -23.77
N SER A 75 -42.33 6.45 -24.24
CA SER A 75 -42.68 7.81 -24.70
C SER A 75 -42.65 8.80 -23.55
N ALA A 76 -43.06 8.40 -22.34
CA ALA A 76 -42.95 9.22 -21.15
C ALA A 76 -41.49 9.47 -20.76
N PHE A 77 -40.59 8.49 -20.92
CA PHE A 77 -39.15 8.68 -20.69
C PHE A 77 -38.55 9.70 -21.66
N ILE A 78 -38.89 9.59 -22.95
CA ILE A 78 -38.46 10.56 -23.97
C ILE A 78 -39.00 11.95 -23.64
N TYR A 79 -40.28 12.06 -23.27
CA TYR A 79 -40.92 13.32 -22.90
C TYR A 79 -40.24 13.96 -21.69
N VAL A 80 -40.13 13.24 -20.56
CA VAL A 80 -39.50 13.73 -19.32
C VAL A 80 -38.07 14.18 -19.60
N ARG A 81 -37.26 13.37 -20.30
CA ARG A 81 -35.89 13.76 -20.66
C ARG A 81 -35.88 15.05 -21.47
N ARG A 82 -36.73 15.20 -22.48
CA ARG A 82 -36.80 16.41 -23.31
C ARG A 82 -37.17 17.65 -22.48
N GLU A 83 -38.17 17.54 -21.60
CA GLU A 83 -38.65 18.65 -20.78
C GLU A 83 -37.62 19.09 -19.71
N TYR A 84 -36.88 18.15 -19.12
CA TYR A 84 -35.92 18.46 -18.04
C TYR A 84 -34.47 18.64 -18.51
N ALA A 85 -34.11 18.19 -19.72
CA ALA A 85 -32.76 18.36 -20.27
C ALA A 85 -32.33 19.82 -20.34
N GLY A 86 -33.24 20.73 -20.70
CA GLY A 86 -32.98 22.18 -20.70
C GLY A 86 -32.57 22.69 -19.32
N ARG A 87 -33.33 22.33 -18.28
CA ARG A 87 -33.06 22.74 -16.90
C ARG A 87 -31.73 22.20 -16.38
N ILE A 88 -31.44 20.94 -16.67
CA ILE A 88 -30.18 20.29 -16.27
C ILE A 88 -28.99 20.96 -16.95
N LYS A 89 -29.11 21.25 -18.24
CA LYS A 89 -28.06 21.96 -18.98
C LYS A 89 -27.82 23.35 -18.39
N ILE A 90 -28.87 24.08 -18.06
CA ILE A 90 -28.78 25.38 -17.39
C ILE A 90 -28.05 25.24 -16.05
N ILE A 91 -28.46 24.30 -15.18
CA ILE A 91 -27.84 24.07 -13.86
C ILE A 91 -26.35 23.75 -14.00
N LEU A 92 -25.99 22.77 -14.83
CA LEU A 92 -24.61 22.33 -14.96
C LEU A 92 -23.71 23.41 -15.58
N ASN A 93 -24.20 24.13 -16.59
CA ASN A 93 -23.44 25.20 -17.23
C ASN A 93 -23.26 26.40 -16.28
N SER A 94 -24.34 26.86 -15.65
CA SER A 94 -24.28 27.98 -14.70
C SER A 94 -23.42 27.63 -13.49
N TRP A 95 -23.47 26.39 -13.00
CA TRP A 95 -22.60 25.91 -11.93
C TRP A 95 -21.12 25.86 -12.35
N ALA A 96 -20.81 25.43 -13.57
CA ALA A 96 -19.44 25.42 -14.08
C ALA A 96 -18.83 26.83 -14.17
N VAL A 97 -19.62 27.82 -14.58
CA VAL A 97 -19.18 29.23 -14.62
C VAL A 97 -18.88 29.75 -13.20
N VAL A 98 -19.77 29.47 -12.26
CA VAL A 98 -19.64 29.84 -10.84
C VAL A 98 -18.46 29.15 -10.14
N GLN A 99 -18.03 27.99 -10.63
CA GLN A 99 -16.85 27.29 -10.12
C GLN A 99 -15.55 27.76 -10.79
N LYS A 100 -15.57 28.23 -12.04
CA LYS A 100 -14.38 28.76 -12.73
C LYS A 100 -13.86 30.06 -12.10
N SER A 101 -14.70 30.86 -11.44
CA SER A 101 -14.26 32.01 -10.65
C SER A 101 -13.47 31.63 -9.37
N ASN A 102 -13.25 30.32 -9.12
CA ASN A 102 -12.41 29.79 -8.03
C ASN A 102 -10.96 29.48 -8.45
N ALA A 103 -10.56 29.68 -9.70
CA ALA A 103 -9.17 29.48 -10.16
C ALA A 103 -8.45 30.83 -10.29
N PRO A 104 -7.17 30.96 -9.86
CA PRO A 104 -6.36 32.12 -10.23
C PRO A 104 -6.28 32.17 -11.76
N GLU A 105 -6.57 33.34 -12.33
CA GLU A 105 -6.67 33.59 -13.77
C GLU A 105 -5.45 33.06 -14.53
N ALA A 106 -5.60 31.91 -15.17
CA ALA A 106 -4.87 31.59 -16.37
C ALA A 106 -5.68 32.19 -17.53
N GLN A 107 -5.08 33.13 -18.25
CA GLN A 107 -5.61 33.64 -19.52
C GLN A 107 -5.86 32.46 -20.48
N GLU A 108 -7.12 32.06 -20.63
CA GLU A 108 -7.58 31.29 -21.79
C GLU A 108 -8.06 32.30 -22.85
N ASP A 109 -7.21 32.57 -23.83
CA ASP A 109 -7.65 33.13 -25.11
C ASP A 109 -8.63 32.15 -25.77
N GLY A 110 -9.75 32.71 -26.21
CA GLY A 110 -10.91 31.95 -26.69
C GLY A 110 -10.63 31.15 -27.95
N VAL A 111 -11.13 29.90 -27.98
CA VAL A 111 -11.29 29.12 -29.20
C VAL A 111 -12.77 28.93 -29.47
N ALA A 112 -13.27 29.63 -30.49
CA ALA A 112 -14.43 29.24 -31.28
C ALA A 112 -13.94 28.76 -32.65
N ALA A 113 -14.71 27.85 -33.25
CA ALA A 113 -14.31 26.92 -34.30
C ALA A 113 -14.07 27.50 -35.73
N GLU A 114 -13.18 26.78 -36.44
CA GLU A 114 -13.06 26.53 -37.90
C GLU A 114 -12.63 27.64 -38.89
N GLY A 115 -11.57 27.33 -39.68
CA GLY A 115 -11.22 27.99 -40.95
C GLY A 115 -9.74 27.80 -41.37
N GLU A 116 -9.51 27.28 -42.58
CA GLU A 116 -8.24 26.82 -43.18
C GLU A 116 -7.17 27.90 -43.47
N GLY A 117 -5.89 27.49 -43.43
CA GLY A 117 -4.84 27.90 -44.38
C GLY A 117 -3.77 28.90 -43.92
N GLY A 118 -2.49 28.50 -44.04
CA GLY A 118 -1.37 29.43 -44.33
C GLY A 118 -0.19 29.51 -43.34
N GLU A 119 0.87 28.78 -43.67
CA GLU A 119 2.33 28.98 -43.46
C GLU A 119 2.94 29.91 -42.38
N GLU A 120 3.86 29.28 -41.64
CA GLU A 120 5.21 29.70 -41.20
C GLU A 120 5.49 31.13 -40.70
N THR A 121 5.97 31.25 -39.46
CA THR A 121 7.42 31.38 -39.15
C THR A 121 7.63 31.43 -37.63
N GLY A 122 8.72 30.83 -37.16
CA GLY A 122 9.04 30.67 -35.76
C GLY A 122 9.87 31.82 -35.18
N GLU A 123 9.81 31.97 -33.85
CA GLU A 123 10.89 32.57 -33.08
C GLU A 123 10.88 32.04 -31.64
N GLU A 124 12.09 31.90 -31.11
CA GLU A 124 12.47 31.19 -29.89
C GLU A 124 12.06 31.96 -28.62
N VAL A 125 11.57 31.24 -27.60
CA VAL A 125 11.32 31.80 -26.25
C VAL A 125 12.38 31.28 -25.29
N GLN A 126 13.13 32.22 -24.71
CA GLN A 126 14.07 32.02 -23.61
C GLN A 126 13.31 31.75 -22.30
N VAL A 127 13.84 30.80 -21.52
CA VAL A 127 13.32 30.39 -20.21
C VAL A 127 13.97 31.25 -19.13
N GLU A 128 13.15 31.93 -18.32
CA GLU A 128 13.59 32.58 -17.08
C GLU A 128 12.88 31.92 -15.88
N GLU A 129 13.68 31.49 -14.91
CA GLU A 129 13.29 30.75 -13.70
C GLU A 129 12.57 31.65 -12.68
N ALA A 130 11.45 31.18 -12.11
CA ALA A 130 10.81 31.80 -10.96
C ALA A 130 10.93 30.89 -9.72
N ILE A 131 11.48 31.49 -8.67
CA ILE A 131 11.81 30.93 -7.35
C ILE A 131 10.53 30.73 -6.52
N VAL A 132 10.45 29.58 -5.85
CA VAL A 132 9.36 29.18 -4.93
C VAL A 132 9.62 29.76 -3.54
N GLU A 133 8.69 30.58 -3.03
CA GLU A 133 8.60 30.92 -1.59
C GLU A 133 7.47 30.13 -0.91
N GLU A 134 7.84 29.41 0.15
CA GLU A 134 6.98 28.60 1.01
C GLU A 134 6.10 29.47 1.92
N SER A 135 4.78 29.27 1.91
CA SER A 135 3.88 29.79 2.94
C SER A 135 3.46 28.69 3.92
N ASN A 136 4.00 28.80 5.14
CA ASN A 136 3.69 28.02 6.34
C ASN A 136 2.20 28.00 6.70
N VAL A 137 1.61 26.81 6.82
CA VAL A 137 0.31 26.58 7.47
C VAL A 137 0.55 26.30 8.96
N LYS A 138 0.06 27.18 9.83
CA LYS A 138 -0.02 26.93 11.28
C LYS A 138 -1.43 26.51 11.67
N GLU A 139 -1.53 25.33 12.26
CA GLU A 139 -2.69 24.79 12.97
C GLU A 139 -3.10 25.70 14.14
N GLY A 140 -4.40 25.91 14.30
CA GLY A 140 -5.01 26.61 15.43
C GLY A 140 -6.02 25.72 16.15
N THR A 141 -5.60 25.16 17.27
CA THR A 141 -6.41 24.53 18.33
C THR A 141 -7.25 25.58 19.07
N GLY A 142 -8.47 25.21 19.45
CA GLY A 142 -9.41 26.10 20.13
C GLY A 142 -9.14 26.34 21.61
N THR A 143 -9.67 27.46 22.13
CA THR A 143 -10.14 27.59 23.51
C THR A 143 -11.07 28.81 23.64
N ALA A 144 -12.09 28.66 24.49
CA ALA A 144 -13.18 29.60 24.72
C ALA A 144 -12.83 30.69 25.75
N GLY A 145 -13.47 31.86 25.67
CA GLY A 145 -13.43 32.87 26.74
C GLY A 145 -13.98 34.27 26.41
N ARG A 146 -15.31 34.43 26.52
CA ARG A 146 -16.10 35.53 27.14
C ARG A 146 -15.77 37.03 26.92
N GLU A 147 -16.77 37.70 26.34
CA GLU A 147 -17.28 39.09 26.52
C GLU A 147 -16.31 40.26 26.78
N SER A 148 -16.30 41.22 25.84
CA SER A 148 -16.69 42.61 26.11
C SER A 148 -16.97 43.32 24.78
N GLY A 149 -18.05 44.10 24.75
CA GLY A 149 -18.46 44.85 23.58
C GLY A 149 -17.66 46.14 23.44
N GLU A 150 -17.27 46.47 22.21
CA GLU A 150 -17.01 47.84 21.82
C GLU A 150 -17.41 48.03 20.36
N LYS A 151 -18.29 49.02 20.16
CA LYS A 151 -18.69 49.51 18.84
C LYS A 151 -17.51 50.30 18.27
N GLU A 152 -16.93 49.81 17.18
CA GLU A 152 -16.24 50.68 16.24
C GLU A 152 -16.81 50.46 14.84
N GLY A 153 -17.61 51.44 14.42
CA GLY A 153 -17.96 51.65 13.04
C GLY A 153 -16.73 52.17 12.29
N GLY A 154 -16.14 51.31 11.49
CA GLY A 154 -15.20 51.67 10.43
C GLY A 154 -15.63 50.93 9.18
N GLY A 155 -16.18 51.65 8.21
CA GLY A 155 -16.56 51.11 6.91
C GLY A 155 -15.33 50.58 6.18
N LYS A 156 -15.02 49.30 6.38
CA LYS A 156 -14.18 48.54 5.45
C LYS A 156 -14.99 48.42 4.17
N GLU A 157 -14.43 48.90 3.05
CA GLU A 157 -14.89 48.50 1.72
C GLU A 157 -15.04 46.98 1.72
N MET A 158 -16.28 46.54 1.63
CA MET A 158 -16.64 45.14 1.73
C MET A 158 -16.22 44.49 0.42
N LYS A 159 -15.05 43.82 0.41
CA LYS A 159 -14.58 43.06 -0.75
C LYS A 159 -15.67 42.05 -1.11
N VAL A 160 -16.32 42.26 -2.25
CA VAL A 160 -17.38 41.38 -2.75
C VAL A 160 -16.76 40.00 -3.02
N PRO A 161 -17.29 38.92 -2.43
CA PRO A 161 -16.78 37.58 -2.68
C PRO A 161 -16.85 37.20 -4.15
N THR A 162 -15.93 36.37 -4.63
CA THR A 162 -15.91 35.89 -6.03
C THR A 162 -16.21 34.40 -6.16
N THR A 163 -16.16 33.68 -5.05
CA THR A 163 -16.44 32.23 -4.99
C THR A 163 -17.87 31.97 -4.53
N PHE A 164 -18.47 30.86 -4.97
CA PHE A 164 -19.81 30.48 -4.53
C PHE A 164 -19.94 30.34 -3.03
N ASN A 165 -18.99 29.63 -2.40
CA ASN A 165 -19.04 29.34 -0.97
C ASN A 165 -18.97 30.64 -0.15
N GLU A 166 -18.06 31.55 -0.50
CA GLU A 166 -17.95 32.83 0.19
C GLU A 166 -19.15 33.73 -0.08
N MET A 167 -19.66 33.77 -1.33
CA MET A 167 -20.86 34.54 -1.67
C MET A 167 -22.09 34.03 -0.93
N LEU A 168 -22.24 32.71 -0.77
CA LEU A 168 -23.34 32.11 -0.03
C LEU A 168 -23.28 32.49 1.45
N LEU A 169 -22.11 32.43 2.07
CA LEU A 169 -21.95 32.83 3.47
C LEU A 169 -22.10 34.34 3.69
N PHE A 170 -21.65 35.13 2.72
CA PHE A 170 -21.88 36.58 2.69
C PHE A 170 -23.37 36.89 2.63
N ASN A 171 -24.09 36.33 1.66
CA ASN A 171 -25.54 36.55 1.52
C ASN A 171 -26.33 35.97 2.69
N ALA A 172 -25.90 34.84 3.27
CA ALA A 172 -26.48 34.32 4.51
C ALA A 172 -26.34 35.35 5.63
N SER A 173 -25.17 35.96 5.79
CA SER A 173 -24.91 37.00 6.79
C SER A 173 -25.75 38.25 6.55
N VAL A 174 -25.85 38.72 5.30
CA VAL A 174 -26.67 39.88 4.91
C VAL A 174 -28.16 39.64 5.17
N MET A 175 -28.64 38.42 4.95
CA MET A 175 -30.04 38.05 5.21
C MET A 175 -30.35 37.73 6.69
N GLY A 176 -29.38 37.89 7.59
CA GLY A 176 -29.55 37.62 9.03
C GLY A 176 -29.32 36.17 9.46
N TYR A 177 -28.84 35.31 8.56
CA TYR A 177 -28.52 33.89 8.80
C TYR A 177 -27.04 33.63 9.09
N GLY A 178 -26.20 34.65 9.28
CA GLY A 178 -24.75 34.50 9.46
C GLY A 178 -24.33 33.65 10.66
N GLY A 179 -25.19 33.49 11.67
CA GLY A 179 -24.96 32.59 12.81
C GLY A 179 -25.30 31.11 12.54
N SER A 180 -25.86 30.79 11.37
CA SER A 180 -26.37 29.46 11.04
C SER A 180 -25.29 28.55 10.47
N SER A 181 -24.67 27.73 11.32
CA SER A 181 -23.59 26.84 10.86
C SER A 181 -24.07 25.59 10.10
N TRP A 182 -25.37 25.28 10.09
CA TRP A 182 -25.89 24.14 9.32
C TRP A 182 -25.83 24.37 7.80
N MET A 183 -25.89 25.62 7.33
CA MET A 183 -25.74 25.93 5.91
C MET A 183 -24.35 25.53 5.38
N ASN A 184 -23.31 25.63 6.21
CA ASN A 184 -21.96 25.14 5.88
C ASN A 184 -21.92 23.62 5.67
N ILE A 185 -22.76 22.87 6.40
CA ILE A 185 -22.86 21.41 6.24
C ILE A 185 -23.44 21.10 4.86
N VAL A 186 -24.49 21.83 4.45
CA VAL A 186 -25.08 21.67 3.13
C VAL A 186 -24.10 22.05 2.02
N LEU A 187 -23.41 23.19 2.16
CA LEU A 187 -22.39 23.64 1.22
C LEU A 187 -21.33 22.58 0.92
N GLN A 188 -20.88 21.83 1.92
CA GLN A 188 -19.83 20.81 1.76
C GLN A 188 -20.19 19.67 0.81
N GLN A 189 -21.49 19.37 0.59
CA GLN A 189 -21.91 18.33 -0.36
C GLN A 189 -22.77 18.89 -1.49
N PHE A 190 -23.01 20.21 -1.51
CA PHE A 190 -23.89 20.82 -2.50
C PHE A 190 -23.31 20.68 -3.92
N ASP A 191 -22.00 20.81 -4.08
CA ASP A 191 -21.31 20.58 -5.36
C ASP A 191 -21.57 19.17 -5.91
N ASP A 192 -21.46 18.13 -5.07
CA ASP A 192 -21.75 16.75 -5.45
C ASP A 192 -23.21 16.56 -5.84
N MET A 193 -24.15 17.19 -5.12
CA MET A 193 -25.58 17.14 -5.46
C MET A 193 -25.88 17.81 -6.80
N VAL A 194 -25.27 18.96 -7.08
CA VAL A 194 -25.45 19.72 -8.33
C VAL A 194 -24.87 18.94 -9.52
N LYS A 195 -23.64 18.43 -9.40
CA LYS A 195 -22.98 17.62 -10.45
C LYS A 195 -23.77 16.37 -10.81
N ASN A 196 -24.51 15.82 -9.84
CA ASN A 196 -25.32 14.62 -10.02
C ASN A 196 -26.80 14.91 -10.29
N VAL A 197 -27.16 16.12 -10.73
CA VAL A 197 -28.58 16.49 -10.97
C VAL A 197 -29.33 15.55 -11.92
N ALA A 198 -28.63 14.98 -12.91
CA ALA A 198 -29.21 14.04 -13.86
C ALA A 198 -29.32 12.60 -13.31
N ASN A 199 -28.57 12.26 -12.25
CA ASN A 199 -28.55 10.94 -11.63
C ASN A 199 -29.30 10.97 -10.30
N PHE A 200 -30.61 10.71 -10.36
CA PHE A 200 -31.48 10.74 -9.18
C PHE A 200 -31.03 9.77 -8.09
N ASN A 201 -30.51 8.59 -8.44
CA ASN A 201 -30.05 7.62 -7.44
C ASN A 201 -28.87 8.18 -6.64
N ARG A 202 -27.93 8.84 -7.32
CA ARG A 202 -26.78 9.49 -6.67
C ARG A 202 -27.21 10.70 -5.84
N MET A 203 -28.08 11.56 -6.37
CA MET A 203 -28.63 12.69 -5.62
C MET A 203 -29.38 12.23 -4.36
N GLN A 204 -30.15 11.14 -4.46
CA GLN A 204 -30.83 10.56 -3.31
C GLN A 204 -29.84 10.06 -2.26
N GLU A 205 -28.78 9.37 -2.68
CA GLU A 205 -27.73 8.92 -1.75
C GLU A 205 -27.05 10.09 -1.03
N GLU A 206 -26.67 11.14 -1.75
CA GLU A 206 -26.08 12.35 -1.14
C GLU A 206 -27.06 13.01 -0.17
N SER A 207 -28.35 13.07 -0.52
CA SER A 207 -29.40 13.62 0.35
C SER A 207 -29.64 12.76 1.59
N ASP A 208 -29.62 11.43 1.44
CA ASP A 208 -29.75 10.47 2.53
C ASP A 208 -28.58 10.62 3.52
N VAL A 209 -27.34 10.72 3.03
CA VAL A 209 -26.13 10.96 3.85
C VAL A 209 -26.17 12.35 4.50
N MET A 210 -26.54 13.38 3.75
CA MET A 210 -26.72 14.74 4.28
C MET A 210 -27.73 14.77 5.43
N SER A 211 -28.84 14.04 5.31
CA SER A 211 -29.87 13.97 6.35
C SER A 211 -29.34 13.39 7.68
N LEU A 212 -28.38 12.45 7.61
CA LEU A 212 -27.69 11.91 8.78
C LEU A 212 -26.75 12.93 9.41
N VAL A 213 -26.02 13.69 8.59
CA VAL A 213 -25.10 14.73 9.09
C VAL A 213 -25.90 15.89 9.71
N LEU A 214 -26.96 16.35 9.05
CA LEU A 214 -27.86 17.40 9.54
C LEU A 214 -28.56 16.99 10.84
N ALA A 215 -28.90 15.72 11.03
CA ALA A 215 -29.50 15.24 12.28
C ALA A 215 -28.61 15.43 13.52
N LYS A 216 -27.30 15.61 13.33
CA LYS A 216 -26.34 15.90 14.41
C LYS A 216 -26.27 17.38 14.76
N TYR A 217 -26.79 18.25 13.91
CA TYR A 217 -26.81 19.69 14.16
C TYR A 217 -27.74 20.02 15.33
N LYS A 218 -27.26 20.86 16.25
CA LYS A 218 -28.03 21.33 17.41
C LYS A 218 -28.58 22.71 17.11
N GLY A 219 -29.75 22.77 16.47
CA GLY A 219 -30.44 24.02 16.15
C GLY A 219 -31.66 23.79 15.26
N ARG A 220 -32.36 24.88 14.90
CA ARG A 220 -33.44 24.84 13.92
C ARG A 220 -32.84 24.81 12.52
N ILE A 221 -33.35 23.92 11.67
CA ILE A 221 -33.01 23.80 10.26
C ILE A 221 -34.24 24.22 9.46
N GLU A 222 -34.08 25.19 8.59
CA GLU A 222 -35.15 25.73 7.75
C GLU A 222 -34.67 25.71 6.29
N LEU A 223 -35.07 24.69 5.54
CA LEU A 223 -34.53 24.44 4.19
C LEU A 223 -34.87 25.56 3.18
N SER A 224 -35.98 26.27 3.42
CA SER A 224 -36.39 27.43 2.63
C SER A 224 -35.41 28.61 2.73
N GLU A 225 -34.71 28.76 3.87
CA GLU A 225 -33.67 29.79 4.05
C GLU A 225 -32.49 29.52 3.12
N PHE A 226 -32.03 28.26 3.04
CA PHE A 226 -30.92 27.90 2.15
C PHE A 226 -31.28 28.11 0.67
N LYS A 227 -32.53 27.83 0.27
CA LYS A 227 -33.05 28.17 -1.08
C LYS A 227 -32.85 29.65 -1.39
N ALA A 228 -33.33 30.51 -0.50
CA ALA A 228 -33.30 31.96 -0.70
C ALA A 228 -31.86 32.50 -0.81
N VAL A 229 -30.97 32.05 0.08
CA VAL A 229 -29.56 32.45 0.05
C VAL A 229 -28.86 31.92 -1.20
N THR A 230 -29.11 30.67 -1.60
CA THR A 230 -28.52 30.06 -2.80
C THR A 230 -28.89 30.85 -4.06
N LEU A 231 -30.18 31.15 -4.25
CA LEU A 231 -30.66 31.90 -5.41
C LEU A 231 -30.07 33.32 -5.45
N ALA A 232 -30.00 34.02 -4.31
CA ALA A 232 -29.36 35.33 -4.24
C ALA A 232 -27.86 35.28 -4.56
N SER A 233 -27.17 34.21 -4.16
CA SER A 233 -25.75 34.02 -4.41
C SER A 233 -25.45 33.72 -5.87
N LEU A 234 -26.26 32.87 -6.50
CA LEU A 234 -26.14 32.61 -7.93
C LEU A 234 -26.45 33.85 -8.77
N ARG A 235 -27.47 34.64 -8.42
CA ARG A 235 -27.76 35.94 -9.06
C ARG A 235 -26.60 36.92 -8.97
N SER A 236 -25.92 36.94 -7.82
CA SER A 236 -24.78 37.83 -7.58
C SER A 236 -23.55 37.43 -8.40
N LEU A 237 -23.37 36.13 -8.64
CA LEU A 237 -22.22 35.59 -9.39
C LEU A 237 -22.47 35.47 -10.91
N LEU A 238 -23.73 35.47 -11.34
CA LEU A 238 -24.12 35.36 -12.75
C LEU A 238 -25.00 36.53 -13.25
N PRO A 239 -24.66 37.80 -12.97
CA PRO A 239 -25.56 38.92 -13.24
C PRO A 239 -25.89 39.11 -14.74
N GLN A 240 -25.00 38.68 -15.64
CA GLN A 240 -25.19 38.82 -17.09
C GLN A 240 -25.94 37.64 -17.73
N GLN A 241 -25.98 36.48 -17.08
CA GLN A 241 -26.59 35.25 -17.61
C GLN A 241 -27.90 34.88 -16.90
N TRP A 242 -28.13 35.41 -15.69
CA TRP A 242 -29.30 35.05 -14.89
C TRP A 242 -30.59 35.58 -15.50
N ASP A 243 -31.50 34.67 -15.83
CA ASP A 243 -32.84 34.97 -16.35
C ASP A 243 -33.93 34.18 -15.61
N SER A 244 -35.17 34.26 -16.10
CA SER A 244 -36.29 33.50 -15.52
C SER A 244 -36.13 31.98 -15.66
N GLU A 245 -35.42 31.50 -16.68
CA GLU A 245 -35.21 30.06 -16.88
C GLU A 245 -34.20 29.50 -15.88
N HIS A 246 -33.15 30.26 -15.55
CA HIS A 246 -32.22 29.95 -14.46
C HIS A 246 -32.93 29.86 -13.12
N GLU A 247 -33.79 30.84 -12.83
CA GLU A 247 -34.59 30.86 -11.60
C GLU A 247 -35.45 29.59 -11.45
N VAL A 248 -36.15 29.21 -12.52
CA VAL A 248 -37.01 28.02 -12.56
C VAL A 248 -36.17 26.74 -12.42
N ALA A 249 -35.04 26.65 -13.11
CA ALA A 249 -34.17 25.48 -13.07
C ALA A 249 -33.56 25.25 -11.68
N TRP A 250 -33.02 26.29 -11.05
CA TRP A 250 -32.42 26.21 -9.71
C TRP A 250 -33.46 26.03 -8.60
N CYS A 251 -34.64 26.66 -8.71
CA CYS A 251 -35.75 26.38 -7.80
C CYS A 251 -36.16 24.90 -7.89
N TRP A 252 -36.29 24.37 -9.11
CA TRP A 252 -36.63 22.97 -9.33
C TRP A 252 -35.58 22.04 -8.71
N LEU A 253 -34.28 22.29 -8.88
CA LEU A 253 -33.22 21.50 -8.25
C LEU A 253 -33.40 21.45 -6.73
N TRP A 254 -33.51 22.63 -6.11
CA TRP A 254 -33.59 22.71 -4.65
C TRP A 254 -34.87 22.07 -4.11
N GLU A 255 -36.02 22.24 -4.77
CA GLU A 255 -37.28 21.61 -4.35
C GLU A 255 -37.18 20.07 -4.34
N ASN A 256 -36.43 19.48 -5.27
CA ASN A 256 -36.16 18.04 -5.25
C ASN A 256 -35.28 17.65 -4.07
N ILE A 257 -34.17 18.37 -3.83
CA ILE A 257 -33.28 18.13 -2.68
C ILE A 257 -34.04 18.30 -1.36
N GLU A 258 -34.82 19.37 -1.22
CA GLU A 258 -35.63 19.70 -0.06
C GLU A 258 -36.68 18.61 0.23
N THR A 259 -37.32 18.08 -0.82
CA THR A 259 -38.26 16.96 -0.67
C THR A 259 -37.56 15.72 -0.12
N LEU A 260 -36.37 15.39 -0.63
CA LEU A 260 -35.58 14.24 -0.16
C LEU A 260 -35.13 14.42 1.29
N LEU A 261 -34.60 15.60 1.64
CA LEU A 261 -34.16 15.91 3.00
C LEU A 261 -35.33 15.91 3.98
N SER A 262 -36.45 16.56 3.65
CA SER A 262 -37.64 16.66 4.51
C SER A 262 -38.26 15.31 4.82
N ASN A 263 -38.14 14.34 3.91
CA ASN A 263 -38.63 12.98 4.13
C ASN A 263 -37.87 12.24 5.25
N MET A 264 -36.61 12.62 5.52
CA MET A 264 -35.71 11.94 6.47
C MET A 264 -35.38 12.77 7.71
N LEU A 265 -35.40 14.10 7.60
CA LEU A 265 -35.18 15.00 8.75
C LEU A 265 -36.15 14.67 9.88
N GLY A 266 -35.61 14.56 11.10
CA GLY A 266 -36.34 14.16 12.31
C GLY A 266 -36.49 12.64 12.49
N LYS A 267 -36.60 11.85 11.42
CA LYS A 267 -36.72 10.37 11.53
C LYS A 267 -35.39 9.70 11.87
N THR A 268 -34.29 10.20 11.30
CA THR A 268 -32.95 9.62 11.47
C THR A 268 -32.51 9.54 12.93
N ARG A 269 -32.82 10.55 13.74
CA ARG A 269 -32.51 10.54 15.18
C ARG A 269 -33.34 9.53 15.97
N LEU A 270 -34.64 9.41 15.64
CA LEU A 270 -35.51 8.41 16.25
C LEU A 270 -35.06 6.99 15.91
N GLN A 271 -34.65 6.76 14.66
CA GLN A 271 -34.12 5.48 14.19
C GLN A 271 -32.79 5.14 14.86
N GLU A 272 -31.88 6.11 15.00
CA GLU A 272 -30.63 5.94 15.75
C GLU A 272 -30.89 5.53 17.20
N ASP A 273 -31.75 6.27 17.91
CA ASP A 273 -32.07 5.99 19.31
C ASP A 273 -32.75 4.61 19.48
N ALA A 274 -33.60 4.21 18.53
CA ALA A 274 -34.25 2.90 18.54
C ALA A 274 -33.24 1.76 18.33
N LEU A 275 -32.34 1.89 17.33
CA LEU A 275 -31.28 0.92 17.07
C LEU A 275 -30.27 0.84 18.22
N ASP A 276 -29.88 1.98 18.79
CA ASP A 276 -28.95 2.03 19.92
C ASP A 276 -29.51 1.29 21.13
N LYS A 277 -30.79 1.52 21.47
CA LYS A 277 -31.50 0.76 22.51
C LYS A 277 -31.57 -0.73 22.18
N PHE A 278 -31.84 -1.07 20.92
CA PHE A 278 -31.88 -2.47 20.51
C PHE A 278 -30.55 -3.20 20.79
N TYR A 279 -29.44 -2.62 20.35
CA TYR A 279 -28.11 -3.23 20.53
C TYR A 279 -27.59 -3.21 21.97
N SER A 280 -27.91 -2.18 22.74
CA SER A 280 -27.38 -2.00 24.10
C SER A 280 -28.20 -2.68 25.20
N THR A 281 -29.52 -2.79 25.02
CA THR A 281 -30.42 -3.20 26.12
C THR A 281 -31.40 -4.32 25.77
N ARG A 282 -31.79 -4.48 24.50
CA ARG A 282 -32.88 -5.42 24.14
C ARG A 282 -32.39 -6.75 23.60
N ILE A 283 -31.25 -6.80 22.91
CA ILE A 283 -30.68 -8.07 22.44
C ILE A 283 -29.80 -8.69 23.53
N SER A 284 -30.13 -9.91 23.97
CA SER A 284 -29.23 -10.67 24.85
C SER A 284 -27.96 -11.04 24.09
N GLU A 285 -26.84 -11.24 24.79
CA GLU A 285 -25.59 -11.64 24.16
C GLU A 285 -25.73 -12.97 23.40
N GLU A 286 -26.52 -13.90 23.93
CA GLU A 286 -26.85 -15.17 23.29
C GLU A 286 -27.64 -14.97 21.98
N ASN A 287 -28.66 -14.12 21.98
CA ASN A 287 -29.45 -13.81 20.78
C ASN A 287 -28.61 -13.05 19.74
N ALA A 288 -27.70 -12.18 20.17
CA ALA A 288 -26.76 -11.52 19.28
C ALA A 288 -25.81 -12.52 18.61
N ILE A 289 -25.31 -13.52 19.33
CA ILE A 289 -24.51 -14.61 18.75
C ILE A 289 -25.34 -15.43 17.75
N ALA A 290 -26.59 -15.77 18.10
CA ALA A 290 -27.49 -16.53 17.24
C ALA A 290 -27.79 -15.78 15.93
N LEU A 291 -28.14 -14.49 16.03
CA LEU A 291 -28.38 -13.61 14.88
C LEU A 291 -27.19 -13.58 13.92
N ARG A 292 -25.97 -13.42 14.45
CA ARG A 292 -24.73 -13.39 13.67
C ARG A 292 -24.47 -14.70 12.93
N LYS A 293 -24.74 -15.83 13.57
CA LYS A 293 -24.61 -17.17 12.98
C LYS A 293 -25.69 -17.45 11.93
N ALA A 294 -26.88 -16.87 12.07
CA ALA A 294 -28.03 -17.11 11.20
C ALA A 294 -28.05 -16.25 9.92
N LEU A 295 -27.40 -15.07 9.91
CA LEU A 295 -27.49 -14.10 8.81
C LEU A 295 -27.14 -14.67 7.43
N PHE A 296 -25.95 -15.24 7.29
CA PHE A 296 -25.50 -15.78 5.99
C PHE A 296 -26.22 -17.06 5.60
N PRO A 297 -26.47 -18.04 6.50
CA PRO A 297 -27.32 -19.19 6.18
C PRO A 297 -28.69 -18.77 5.65
N TYR A 298 -29.37 -17.83 6.31
CA TYR A 298 -30.69 -17.34 5.90
C TYR A 298 -30.67 -16.65 4.53
N PHE A 299 -29.60 -15.90 4.24
CA PHE A 299 -29.38 -15.33 2.91
C PHE A 299 -29.11 -16.38 1.82
N LEU A 300 -28.29 -17.39 2.12
CA LEU A 300 -27.92 -18.45 1.17
C LEU A 300 -29.09 -19.40 0.85
N GLU A 301 -30.03 -19.57 1.77
CA GLU A 301 -31.29 -20.28 1.51
C GLU A 301 -32.14 -19.56 0.45
N GLN A 302 -32.12 -18.23 0.44
CA GLN A 302 -32.86 -17.42 -0.53
C GLN A 302 -32.11 -17.24 -1.86
N VAL A 303 -30.77 -17.20 -1.81
CA VAL A 303 -29.90 -16.97 -2.98
C VAL A 303 -28.74 -17.97 -3.00
N THR A 304 -29.01 -19.17 -3.52
CA THR A 304 -28.02 -20.26 -3.60
C THR A 304 -26.81 -19.90 -4.48
N THR A 305 -26.98 -19.05 -5.49
CA THR A 305 -25.89 -18.59 -6.37
C THR A 305 -24.80 -17.81 -5.63
N ALA A 306 -25.14 -17.16 -4.51
CA ALA A 306 -24.19 -16.40 -3.71
C ALA A 306 -23.13 -17.28 -3.02
N GLN A 307 -23.39 -18.59 -2.87
CA GLN A 307 -22.45 -19.55 -2.28
C GLN A 307 -21.12 -19.61 -3.05
N SER A 308 -21.14 -19.39 -4.36
CA SER A 308 -19.93 -19.41 -5.20
C SER A 308 -18.93 -18.28 -4.89
N PHE A 309 -19.42 -17.18 -4.29
CA PHE A 309 -18.63 -16.01 -3.91
C PHE A 309 -18.21 -16.03 -2.43
N LEU A 310 -18.84 -16.88 -1.60
CA LEU A 310 -18.56 -17.01 -0.17
C LEU A 310 -17.62 -18.19 0.11
N LYS A 311 -16.32 -17.99 -0.10
CA LYS A 311 -15.27 -19.02 0.12
C LYS A 311 -14.52 -18.90 1.45
N GLN A 312 -15.14 -18.29 2.46
CA GLN A 312 -14.50 -17.98 3.74
C GLN A 312 -14.86 -19.00 4.83
N SER A 313 -14.03 -19.11 5.87
CA SER A 313 -14.35 -19.97 7.02
C SER A 313 -15.57 -19.45 7.78
N ALA A 314 -16.31 -20.35 8.44
CA ALA A 314 -17.50 -19.99 9.23
C ALA A 314 -17.19 -18.91 10.29
N THR A 315 -16.02 -18.99 10.94
CA THR A 315 -15.56 -17.99 11.91
C THR A 315 -15.42 -16.60 11.27
N ARG A 316 -14.84 -16.53 10.06
CA ARG A 316 -14.68 -15.26 9.34
C ARG A 316 -16.03 -14.70 8.88
N ILE A 317 -16.94 -15.56 8.43
CA ILE A 317 -18.29 -15.17 8.01
C ILE A 317 -19.07 -14.59 9.19
N ASN A 318 -19.02 -15.22 10.37
CA ASN A 318 -19.66 -14.71 11.58
C ASN A 318 -19.09 -13.35 12.01
N PHE A 319 -17.76 -13.17 11.91
CA PHE A 319 -17.14 -11.87 12.16
C PHE A 319 -17.60 -10.80 11.15
N VAL A 320 -17.75 -11.16 9.87
CA VAL A 320 -18.27 -10.23 8.85
C VAL A 320 -19.73 -9.88 9.14
N ALA A 321 -20.56 -10.86 9.53
CA ALA A 321 -21.96 -10.61 9.90
C ALA A 321 -22.07 -9.63 11.07
N ASP A 322 -21.25 -9.80 12.11
CA ASP A 322 -21.13 -8.86 13.23
C ASP A 322 -20.80 -7.45 12.74
N LYS A 323 -19.80 -7.31 11.87
CA LYS A 323 -19.41 -6.01 11.31
C LYS A 323 -20.51 -5.37 10.47
N ILE A 324 -21.24 -6.13 9.65
CA ILE A 324 -22.36 -5.60 8.86
C ILE A 324 -23.44 -5.04 9.78
N ILE A 325 -23.80 -5.79 10.82
CA ILE A 325 -24.80 -5.38 11.81
C ILE A 325 -24.32 -4.11 12.55
N CYS A 326 -23.07 -4.06 13.02
CA CYS A 326 -22.52 -2.86 13.66
C CYS A 326 -22.49 -1.64 12.72
N LEU A 327 -22.19 -1.85 11.43
CA LEU A 327 -22.16 -0.76 10.44
C LEU A 327 -23.52 -0.08 10.28
N THR A 328 -24.64 -0.78 10.52
CA THR A 328 -25.97 -0.16 10.45
C THR A 328 -26.16 0.93 11.50
N LEU A 329 -25.62 0.75 12.71
CA LEU A 329 -25.65 1.76 13.77
C LEU A 329 -24.57 2.82 13.56
N GLU A 330 -23.37 2.41 13.14
CA GLU A 330 -22.27 3.35 12.88
C GLU A 330 -22.59 4.32 11.74
N LEU A 331 -23.41 3.91 10.76
CA LEU A 331 -23.90 4.80 9.70
C LEU A 331 -24.63 6.03 10.27
N TYR A 332 -25.43 5.85 11.34
CA TYR A 332 -26.08 6.98 12.03
C TYR A 332 -25.10 7.80 12.86
N ARG A 333 -24.14 7.15 13.53
CA ARG A 333 -23.20 7.82 14.43
C ARG A 333 -22.14 8.63 13.68
N ARG A 334 -21.57 8.07 12.62
CA ARG A 334 -20.41 8.59 11.88
C ARG A 334 -20.61 8.41 10.36
N PRO A 335 -21.64 9.04 9.77
CA PRO A 335 -22.04 8.80 8.37
C PRO A 335 -20.91 8.97 7.36
N LYS A 336 -20.14 10.07 7.43
CA LYS A 336 -19.04 10.33 6.47
C LYS A 336 -17.98 9.22 6.48
N LYS A 337 -17.52 8.81 7.67
CA LYS A 337 -16.54 7.73 7.82
C LYS A 337 -17.10 6.40 7.33
N THR A 338 -18.35 6.09 7.65
CA THR A 338 -18.98 4.85 7.20
C THR A 338 -19.14 4.81 5.68
N VAL A 339 -19.42 5.93 5.02
CA VAL A 339 -19.46 6.03 3.54
C VAL A 339 -18.08 5.75 2.94
N GLU A 340 -17.00 6.29 3.51
CA GLU A 340 -15.63 6.02 3.08
C GLU A 340 -15.27 4.54 3.25
N ASP A 341 -15.56 3.97 4.43
CA ASP A 341 -15.32 2.57 4.75
C ASP A 341 -16.11 1.65 3.78
N LEU A 342 -17.39 1.94 3.53
CA LEU A 342 -18.22 1.19 2.58
C LEU A 342 -17.73 1.32 1.14
N SER A 343 -17.27 2.50 0.72
CA SER A 343 -16.70 2.69 -0.62
C SER A 343 -15.41 1.87 -0.77
N SER A 344 -14.55 1.83 0.27
CA SER A 344 -13.34 0.99 0.26
C SER A 344 -13.68 -0.51 0.16
N ILE A 345 -14.74 -0.94 0.87
CA ILE A 345 -15.24 -2.32 0.81
C ILE A 345 -15.81 -2.61 -0.58
N GLY A 346 -16.55 -1.67 -1.17
CA GLY A 346 -17.10 -1.77 -2.52
C GLY A 346 -16.01 -2.00 -3.57
N LEU A 347 -14.90 -1.27 -3.50
CA LEU A 347 -13.75 -1.48 -4.40
C LEU A 347 -13.10 -2.87 -4.24
N ARG A 348 -13.12 -3.45 -3.03
CA ARG A 348 -12.70 -4.85 -2.87
C ARG A 348 -13.69 -5.82 -3.49
N HIS A 349 -14.99 -5.54 -3.39
CA HIS A 349 -16.04 -6.37 -4.02
C HIS A 349 -15.91 -6.37 -5.55
N VAL A 350 -15.54 -5.24 -6.16
CA VAL A 350 -15.15 -5.16 -7.58
C VAL A 350 -14.05 -6.17 -7.89
N GLY A 351 -12.99 -6.16 -7.09
CA GLY A 351 -11.86 -7.05 -7.26
C GLY A 351 -12.16 -8.53 -7.01
N TYR A 352 -13.23 -8.84 -6.27
CA TYR A 352 -13.74 -10.22 -6.12
C TYR A 352 -14.79 -10.59 -7.17
N GLY A 353 -15.19 -9.64 -8.03
CA GLY A 353 -16.22 -9.85 -9.05
C GLY A 353 -17.61 -10.12 -8.48
N VAL A 354 -17.92 -9.56 -7.31
CA VAL A 354 -19.23 -9.75 -6.66
C VAL A 354 -20.33 -9.03 -7.47
N PRO A 355 -21.38 -9.73 -7.93
CA PRO A 355 -22.47 -9.11 -8.67
C PRO A 355 -23.30 -8.16 -7.80
N SER A 356 -23.62 -6.99 -8.34
CA SER A 356 -24.44 -5.98 -7.63
C SER A 356 -25.88 -6.44 -7.36
N GLU A 357 -26.37 -7.40 -8.16
CA GLU A 357 -27.70 -8.00 -8.08
C GLU A 357 -27.92 -8.79 -6.79
N MET A 358 -26.85 -9.16 -6.08
CA MET A 358 -26.91 -9.88 -4.81
C MET A 358 -27.24 -8.96 -3.63
N MET A 359 -27.06 -7.64 -3.76
CA MET A 359 -27.25 -6.70 -2.64
C MET A 359 -28.72 -6.54 -2.22
N PRO A 360 -29.71 -6.37 -3.12
CA PRO A 360 -31.11 -6.23 -2.70
C PRO A 360 -31.69 -7.49 -2.01
N PRO A 361 -31.42 -8.73 -2.49
CA PRO A 361 -31.77 -9.93 -1.75
C PRO A 361 -31.11 -9.99 -0.37
N PHE A 362 -29.82 -9.64 -0.27
CA PHE A 362 -29.11 -9.63 1.01
C PHE A 362 -29.75 -8.67 2.02
N VAL A 363 -30.16 -7.47 1.60
CA VAL A 363 -30.91 -6.53 2.46
C VAL A 363 -32.23 -7.15 2.90
N SER A 364 -32.99 -7.75 1.98
CA SER A 364 -34.28 -8.39 2.28
C SER A 364 -34.14 -9.52 3.29
N SER A 365 -33.15 -10.40 3.11
CA SER A 365 -32.86 -11.49 4.05
C SER A 365 -32.41 -10.97 5.41
N SER A 366 -31.56 -9.95 5.44
CA SER A 366 -31.09 -9.33 6.70
C SER A 366 -32.23 -8.72 7.50
N VAL A 367 -33.13 -8.00 6.83
CA VAL A 367 -34.30 -7.38 7.45
C VAL A 367 -35.29 -8.44 7.92
N GLY A 368 -35.58 -9.45 7.08
CA GLY A 368 -36.47 -10.55 7.43
C GLY A 368 -35.99 -11.31 8.67
N LEU A 369 -34.67 -11.48 8.81
CA LEU A 369 -34.07 -12.07 10.01
C LEU A 369 -34.23 -11.18 11.24
N ILE A 370 -33.99 -9.86 11.14
CA ILE A 370 -34.19 -8.96 12.31
C ILE A 370 -35.65 -8.96 12.78
N GLN A 371 -36.61 -9.07 11.86
CA GLN A 371 -38.03 -9.16 12.19
C GLN A 371 -38.41 -10.40 13.02
N THR A 372 -37.57 -11.46 13.06
CA THR A 372 -37.82 -12.61 13.94
C THR A 372 -37.37 -12.38 15.38
N TYR A 373 -36.56 -11.35 15.64
CA TYR A 373 -36.00 -11.03 16.96
C TYR A 373 -36.58 -9.75 17.58
N VAL A 374 -37.26 -8.93 16.79
CA VAL A 374 -37.73 -7.60 17.21
C VAL A 374 -39.11 -7.33 16.63
N ASP A 375 -40.05 -6.92 17.49
CA ASP A 375 -41.40 -6.46 17.10
C ASP A 375 -41.51 -4.94 17.00
N ASP A 376 -40.49 -4.20 17.46
CA ASP A 376 -40.46 -2.73 17.41
C ASP A 376 -40.28 -2.22 15.99
N GLN A 377 -41.37 -1.69 15.42
CA GLN A 377 -41.43 -1.16 14.07
C GLN A 377 -40.38 -0.07 13.80
N GLN A 378 -40.07 0.80 14.78
CA GLN A 378 -39.07 1.85 14.59
C GLN A 378 -37.66 1.28 14.43
N THR A 379 -37.33 0.24 15.22
CA THR A 379 -36.06 -0.47 15.11
C THR A 379 -35.96 -1.18 13.76
N ILE A 380 -37.01 -1.88 13.32
CA ILE A 380 -37.04 -2.56 12.01
C ILE A 380 -36.88 -1.57 10.86
N GLU A 381 -37.60 -0.44 10.89
CA GLU A 381 -37.52 0.60 9.86
C GLU A 381 -36.16 1.28 9.84
N GLY A 382 -35.58 1.59 11.01
CA GLY A 382 -34.23 2.13 11.13
C GLY A 382 -33.18 1.18 10.58
N PHE A 383 -33.27 -0.12 10.91
CA PHE A 383 -32.37 -1.14 10.39
C PHE A 383 -32.51 -1.29 8.86
N ARG A 384 -33.74 -1.41 8.36
CA ARG A 384 -34.04 -1.54 6.92
C ARG A 384 -33.49 -0.36 6.13
N TRP A 385 -33.72 0.87 6.61
CA TRP A 385 -33.25 2.07 5.93
C TRP A 385 -31.71 2.12 5.89
N ALA A 386 -31.04 1.85 7.01
CA ALA A 386 -29.58 1.83 7.06
C ALA A 386 -28.99 0.76 6.14
N MET A 387 -29.51 -0.47 6.18
CA MET A 387 -29.09 -1.55 5.29
C MET A 387 -29.30 -1.20 3.80
N ALA A 388 -30.42 -0.55 3.47
CA ALA A 388 -30.70 -0.12 2.11
C ALA A 388 -29.73 0.98 1.63
N LEU A 389 -29.39 1.96 2.50
CA LEU A 389 -28.41 2.98 2.19
C LEU A 389 -27.00 2.39 2.03
N MET A 390 -26.59 1.49 2.94
CA MET A 390 -25.32 0.76 2.83
C MET A 390 -25.23 -0.01 1.50
N ALA A 391 -26.29 -0.73 1.14
CA ALA A 391 -26.36 -1.45 -0.11
C ALA A 391 -26.29 -0.52 -1.33
N LYS A 392 -26.94 0.65 -1.29
CA LYS A 392 -26.88 1.66 -2.35
C LYS A 392 -25.44 2.14 -2.58
N ILE A 393 -24.74 2.54 -1.51
CA ILE A 393 -23.33 3.00 -1.55
C ILE A 393 -22.41 1.89 -2.09
N LEU A 394 -22.60 0.64 -1.64
CA LEU A 394 -21.82 -0.51 -2.11
C LEU A 394 -22.08 -0.80 -3.58
N MET A 395 -23.35 -0.87 -4.00
CA MET A 395 -23.73 -1.13 -5.39
C MET A 395 -23.15 -0.07 -6.32
N ARG A 396 -23.29 1.21 -5.97
CA ARG A 396 -22.69 2.33 -6.70
C ARG A 396 -21.20 2.11 -6.88
N THR A 397 -20.49 1.85 -5.78
CA THR A 397 -19.03 1.67 -5.82
C THR A 397 -18.62 0.45 -6.63
N ILE A 398 -19.40 -0.62 -6.59
CA ILE A 398 -19.19 -1.81 -7.43
C ILE A 398 -19.43 -1.49 -8.89
N THR A 399 -20.51 -0.80 -9.24
CA THR A 399 -20.83 -0.44 -10.63
C THR A 399 -19.79 0.50 -11.22
N GLU A 400 -19.40 1.56 -10.50
CA GLU A 400 -18.39 2.53 -10.94
C GLU A 400 -17.00 1.89 -11.01
N GLY A 401 -16.62 1.04 -10.05
CA GLY A 401 -15.31 0.39 -10.02
C GLY A 401 -15.17 -0.81 -10.95
N SER A 402 -16.27 -1.46 -11.36
CA SER A 402 -16.27 -2.64 -12.26
C SER A 402 -15.98 -2.30 -13.72
N THR A 403 -14.84 -1.65 -13.96
CA THR A 403 -14.32 -1.34 -15.28
C THR A 403 -14.06 -2.61 -16.10
N LEU A 404 -13.95 -2.46 -17.42
CA LEU A 404 -13.61 -3.58 -18.31
C LEU A 404 -12.28 -4.24 -17.92
N VAL A 405 -11.33 -3.45 -17.41
CA VAL A 405 -10.04 -3.92 -16.90
C VAL A 405 -10.24 -4.82 -15.69
N MET A 406 -10.99 -4.38 -14.68
CA MET A 406 -11.23 -5.18 -13.47
C MET A 406 -11.99 -6.48 -13.79
N LYS A 407 -12.98 -6.43 -14.68
CA LYS A 407 -13.70 -7.63 -15.15
C LYS A 407 -12.75 -8.64 -15.82
N ALA A 408 -11.80 -8.16 -16.63
CA ALA A 408 -10.81 -9.01 -17.27
C ALA A 408 -9.77 -9.58 -16.28
N ILE A 409 -9.41 -8.83 -15.23
CA ILE A 409 -8.54 -9.32 -14.15
C ILE A 409 -9.23 -10.45 -13.38
N ASN A 410 -10.52 -10.30 -13.08
CA ASN A 410 -11.30 -11.30 -12.35
C ASN A 410 -11.41 -12.64 -13.13
N SER A 411 -11.41 -12.59 -14.46
CA SER A 411 -11.36 -13.79 -15.30
C SER A 411 -9.94 -14.30 -15.59
N ASN A 412 -8.91 -13.51 -15.23
CA ASN A 412 -7.49 -13.72 -15.53
C ASN A 412 -7.20 -14.07 -17.00
N GLN A 413 -7.94 -13.47 -17.94
CA GLN A 413 -7.81 -13.73 -19.38
C GLN A 413 -7.08 -12.59 -20.10
N LYS A 414 -5.88 -12.89 -20.64
CA LYS A 414 -5.06 -11.94 -21.44
C LYS A 414 -5.85 -11.30 -22.59
N PHE A 415 -6.67 -12.10 -23.27
CA PHE A 415 -7.45 -11.63 -24.43
C PHE A 415 -8.52 -10.60 -24.04
N GLN A 416 -9.26 -10.84 -22.96
CA GLN A 416 -10.27 -9.89 -22.48
C GLN A 416 -9.63 -8.59 -22.01
N LEU A 417 -8.48 -8.68 -21.33
CA LEU A 417 -7.74 -7.52 -20.88
C LEU A 417 -7.23 -6.68 -22.05
N LYS A 418 -6.70 -7.31 -23.11
CA LYS A 418 -6.29 -6.59 -24.33
C LYS A 418 -7.44 -5.82 -24.97
N LYS A 419 -8.61 -6.46 -25.10
CA LYS A 419 -9.83 -5.80 -25.60
C LYS A 419 -10.26 -4.63 -24.70
N ALA A 420 -10.18 -4.79 -23.38
CA ALA A 420 -10.48 -3.70 -22.44
C ALA A 420 -9.51 -2.51 -22.64
N MET A 421 -8.21 -2.77 -22.82
CA MET A 421 -7.20 -1.74 -23.04
C MET A 421 -7.32 -1.05 -24.40
N GLU A 422 -7.81 -1.74 -25.43
CA GLU A 422 -8.03 -1.16 -26.77
C GLU A 422 -9.03 0.00 -26.75
N VAL A 423 -10.03 -0.04 -25.87
CA VAL A 423 -11.03 1.02 -25.70
C VAL A 423 -10.45 2.25 -24.98
N ILE A 424 -9.37 2.08 -24.21
CA ILE A 424 -8.76 3.15 -23.42
C ILE A 424 -7.76 3.95 -24.29
N PRO A 425 -7.90 5.29 -24.37
CA PRO A 425 -6.94 6.14 -25.07
C PRO A 425 -5.52 5.93 -24.53
N ARG A 426 -4.52 5.91 -25.43
CA ARG A 426 -3.13 5.52 -25.10
C ARG A 426 -2.54 6.32 -23.94
N GLY A 427 -2.75 7.64 -23.91
CA GLY A 427 -2.27 8.52 -22.84
C GLY A 427 -2.91 8.30 -21.46
N HIS A 428 -4.09 7.67 -21.40
CA HIS A 428 -4.79 7.41 -20.14
C HIS A 428 -4.61 5.98 -19.62
N ARG A 429 -4.01 5.07 -20.40
CA ARG A 429 -3.86 3.65 -20.02
C ARG A 429 -3.12 3.46 -18.71
N ALA A 430 -1.98 4.13 -18.52
CA ALA A 430 -1.21 3.99 -17.28
C ALA A 430 -2.05 4.42 -16.05
N LYS A 431 -2.82 5.51 -16.18
CA LYS A 431 -3.72 5.98 -15.11
C LYS A 431 -4.78 4.93 -14.77
N GLU A 432 -5.51 4.43 -15.77
CA GLU A 432 -6.58 3.44 -15.58
C GLU A 432 -6.07 2.06 -15.10
N LEU A 433 -4.88 1.64 -15.53
CA LEU A 433 -4.30 0.34 -15.16
C LEU A 433 -3.62 0.34 -13.78
N LEU A 434 -3.20 1.51 -13.28
CA LEU A 434 -2.53 1.66 -12.00
C LEU A 434 -3.42 2.24 -10.90
N ASN A 435 -4.49 2.93 -11.26
CA ASN A 435 -5.37 3.59 -10.29
C ASN A 435 -6.80 3.76 -10.82
N ILE A 436 -7.73 3.03 -10.22
CA ILE A 436 -9.18 3.27 -10.36
C ILE A 436 -9.65 3.99 -9.11
N THR A 437 -10.24 5.17 -9.29
CA THR A 437 -10.77 6.00 -8.20
C THR A 437 -12.29 5.97 -8.21
N VAL A 438 -12.89 5.71 -7.05
CA VAL A 438 -14.34 5.86 -6.84
C VAL A 438 -14.55 6.71 -5.57
N GLY A 439 -15.01 7.95 -5.76
CA GLY A 439 -15.06 8.94 -4.70
C GLY A 439 -13.67 9.25 -4.13
N THR A 440 -13.53 9.17 -2.81
CA THR A 440 -12.25 9.37 -2.09
C THR A 440 -11.38 8.13 -2.03
N GLN A 441 -11.89 6.97 -2.48
CA GLN A 441 -11.19 5.70 -2.38
C GLN A 441 -10.61 5.30 -3.73
N SER A 442 -9.49 4.58 -3.70
CA SER A 442 -8.88 4.08 -4.92
C SER A 442 -8.33 2.68 -4.77
N ILE A 443 -8.20 1.99 -5.90
CA ILE A 443 -7.65 0.64 -6.01
C ILE A 443 -6.71 0.59 -7.21
N SER A 444 -5.58 -0.09 -7.07
CA SER A 444 -4.68 -0.34 -8.20
C SER A 444 -5.03 -1.67 -8.87
N PRO A 445 -5.48 -1.68 -10.14
CA PRO A 445 -5.72 -2.92 -10.87
C PRO A 445 -4.46 -3.77 -11.00
N PHE A 446 -3.30 -3.15 -11.19
CA PHE A 446 -2.02 -3.85 -11.25
C PHE A 446 -1.68 -4.59 -9.94
N TYR A 447 -1.73 -3.90 -8.79
CA TYR A 447 -1.48 -4.54 -7.50
C TYR A 447 -2.58 -5.54 -7.13
N TRP A 448 -3.83 -5.27 -7.51
CA TRP A 448 -4.91 -6.24 -7.32
C TRP A 448 -4.67 -7.51 -8.14
N ALA A 449 -4.21 -7.40 -9.39
CA ALA A 449 -3.90 -8.56 -10.22
C ALA A 449 -2.76 -9.40 -9.63
N ILE A 450 -1.76 -8.76 -9.00
CA ILE A 450 -0.70 -9.47 -8.26
C ILE A 450 -1.27 -10.19 -7.04
N ASP A 451 -2.04 -9.48 -6.21
CA ASP A 451 -2.53 -10.00 -4.93
C ASP A 451 -3.59 -11.10 -5.09
N SER A 452 -4.41 -11.02 -6.15
CA SER A 452 -5.40 -12.03 -6.50
C SER A 452 -4.80 -13.25 -7.21
N GLY A 453 -3.51 -13.20 -7.57
CA GLY A 453 -2.85 -14.25 -8.36
C GLY A 453 -3.19 -14.25 -9.85
N ALA A 454 -3.83 -13.18 -10.35
CA ALA A 454 -4.11 -12.98 -11.77
C ALA A 454 -2.85 -12.55 -12.55
N LEU A 455 -1.79 -13.37 -12.47
CA LEU A 455 -0.45 -13.03 -12.97
C LEU A 455 -0.38 -12.84 -14.48
N VAL A 456 -1.26 -13.51 -15.24
CA VAL A 456 -1.34 -13.37 -16.71
C VAL A 456 -1.82 -11.97 -17.09
N CYS A 457 -2.82 -11.46 -16.36
CA CYS A 457 -3.26 -10.08 -16.49
C CYS A 457 -2.20 -9.11 -15.99
N ALA A 458 -1.59 -9.34 -14.82
CA ALA A 458 -0.53 -8.48 -14.28
C ALA A 458 0.67 -8.34 -15.24
N GLN A 459 1.11 -9.45 -15.85
CA GLN A 459 2.15 -9.45 -16.88
C GLN A 459 1.74 -8.61 -18.09
N SER A 460 0.50 -8.78 -18.56
CA SER A 460 -0.01 -8.03 -19.71
C SER A 460 -0.15 -6.54 -19.41
N ILE A 461 -0.48 -6.17 -18.17
CA ILE A 461 -0.50 -4.78 -17.70
C ILE A 461 0.92 -4.20 -17.72
N LEU A 462 1.92 -4.90 -17.18
CA LEU A 462 3.31 -4.46 -17.22
C LEU A 462 3.83 -4.30 -18.64
N GLU A 463 3.57 -5.28 -19.51
CA GLU A 463 3.90 -5.22 -20.94
C GLU A 463 3.27 -3.97 -21.59
N ASP A 464 1.99 -3.66 -21.30
CA ASP A 464 1.29 -2.51 -21.88
C ASP A 464 1.87 -1.18 -21.40
N ILE A 465 2.06 -1.02 -20.09
CA ILE A 465 2.56 0.20 -19.44
C ILE A 465 3.99 0.51 -19.86
N LEU A 466 4.86 -0.52 -19.96
CA LEU A 466 6.27 -0.37 -20.28
C LEU A 466 6.57 -0.42 -21.78
N THR A 467 5.55 -0.60 -22.63
CA THR A 467 5.74 -0.46 -24.08
C THR A 467 5.78 1.02 -24.45
N ILE A 468 6.89 1.48 -25.03
CA ILE A 468 6.98 2.82 -25.61
C ILE A 468 6.10 2.90 -26.85
N ARG A 469 5.15 3.82 -26.86
CA ARG A 469 4.22 4.08 -27.97
C ARG A 469 4.36 5.52 -28.42
N ALA A 470 4.01 5.76 -29.68
CA ALA A 470 3.93 7.11 -30.24
C ALA A 470 2.58 7.28 -30.91
N ASP A 471 1.96 8.44 -30.70
CA ASP A 471 0.95 9.00 -31.58
C ASP A 471 1.61 10.08 -32.45
N ARG A 472 0.82 10.82 -33.27
CA ARG A 472 1.36 11.87 -34.14
C ARG A 472 2.17 12.93 -33.37
N ASP A 473 1.73 13.26 -32.17
CA ASP A 473 2.24 14.42 -31.42
C ASP A 473 2.94 14.07 -30.09
N VAL A 474 2.78 12.84 -29.58
CA VAL A 474 3.23 12.47 -28.22
C VAL A 474 3.76 11.03 -28.13
N TYR A 475 4.82 10.84 -27.34
CA TYR A 475 5.31 9.53 -26.91
C TYR A 475 4.76 9.16 -25.53
N TYR A 476 4.32 7.91 -25.38
CA TYR A 476 3.80 7.38 -24.12
C TYR A 476 4.70 6.27 -23.62
N TYR A 477 5.18 6.43 -22.39
CA TYR A 477 5.93 5.41 -21.66
C TYR A 477 5.55 5.50 -20.18
N GLY A 478 4.83 4.50 -19.67
CA GLY A 478 4.23 4.53 -18.34
C GLY A 478 5.18 4.19 -17.19
N CYS A 479 6.50 4.17 -17.40
CA CYS A 479 7.47 3.85 -16.37
C CYS A 479 7.41 4.82 -15.18
N GLU A 480 7.34 6.12 -15.44
CA GLU A 480 7.25 7.12 -14.37
C GLU A 480 5.94 7.00 -13.60
N ALA A 481 4.81 6.78 -14.30
CA ALA A 481 3.53 6.52 -13.67
C ALA A 481 3.57 5.26 -12.79
N LEU A 482 4.21 4.18 -13.25
CA LEU A 482 4.37 2.94 -12.48
C LEU A 482 5.10 3.20 -11.16
N PHE A 483 6.28 3.80 -11.18
CA PHE A 483 7.05 4.01 -9.94
C PHE A 483 6.51 5.15 -9.06
N THR A 484 5.78 6.11 -9.63
CA THR A 484 5.10 7.16 -8.86
C THR A 484 3.91 6.59 -8.10
N CYS A 485 3.07 5.78 -8.77
CA CYS A 485 1.97 5.11 -8.09
C CYS A 485 2.46 3.99 -7.15
N HIS A 486 3.55 3.33 -7.52
CA HIS A 486 4.04 2.10 -6.90
C HIS A 486 5.57 2.10 -6.71
N PRO A 487 6.11 2.91 -5.77
CA PRO A 487 7.56 2.99 -5.53
C PRO A 487 8.14 1.63 -5.07
N GLU A 488 7.37 0.88 -4.29
CA GLU A 488 7.70 -0.44 -3.76
C GLU A 488 7.42 -1.59 -4.75
N CYS A 489 7.25 -1.29 -6.05
CA CYS A 489 6.87 -2.28 -7.05
C CYS A 489 7.86 -3.46 -7.07
N VAL A 490 9.17 -3.19 -7.05
CA VAL A 490 10.21 -4.23 -7.04
C VAL A 490 10.11 -5.11 -5.80
N GLN A 491 10.00 -4.51 -4.60
CA GLN A 491 9.84 -5.26 -3.35
C GLN A 491 8.62 -6.19 -3.42
N ARG A 492 7.48 -5.68 -3.89
CA ARG A 492 6.24 -6.45 -4.01
C ARG A 492 6.38 -7.59 -5.02
N LEU A 493 7.04 -7.36 -6.15
CA LEU A 493 7.29 -8.41 -7.14
C LEU A 493 8.22 -9.49 -6.61
N CYS A 494 9.33 -9.13 -5.95
CA CYS A 494 10.23 -10.10 -5.29
C CYS A 494 9.48 -10.97 -4.27
N GLY A 495 8.58 -10.37 -3.48
CA GLY A 495 7.83 -11.09 -2.43
C GLY A 495 6.61 -11.89 -2.91
N ARG A 496 5.87 -11.42 -3.91
CA ARG A 496 4.55 -12.00 -4.30
C ARG A 496 4.47 -12.55 -5.72
N ALA A 497 5.21 -11.99 -6.67
CA ALA A 497 5.10 -12.36 -8.08
C ALA A 497 6.46 -12.29 -8.81
N PRO A 498 7.45 -13.10 -8.40
CA PRO A 498 8.81 -13.00 -8.94
C PRO A 498 8.88 -13.34 -10.44
N THR A 499 7.93 -14.12 -10.95
CA THR A 499 7.82 -14.45 -12.38
C THR A 499 7.59 -13.22 -13.27
N LEU A 500 7.15 -12.09 -12.71
CA LEU A 500 6.97 -10.83 -13.41
C LEU A 500 8.22 -9.94 -13.43
N LEU A 501 9.26 -10.28 -12.64
CA LEU A 501 10.51 -9.52 -12.60
C LEU A 501 11.19 -9.43 -13.97
N PRO A 502 11.31 -10.53 -14.77
CA PRO A 502 11.85 -10.42 -16.12
C PRO A 502 11.04 -9.45 -17.00
N THR A 503 9.71 -9.52 -16.94
CA THR A 503 8.83 -8.62 -17.70
C THR A 503 9.02 -7.15 -17.33
N LEU A 504 9.15 -6.85 -16.02
CA LEU A 504 9.48 -5.51 -15.55
C LEU A 504 10.84 -5.08 -16.10
N LEU A 505 11.88 -5.89 -15.90
CA LEU A 505 13.26 -5.54 -16.24
C LEU A 505 13.49 -5.39 -17.74
N ASP A 506 12.84 -6.20 -18.57
CA ASP A 506 12.85 -6.08 -20.04
C ASP A 506 12.12 -4.82 -20.49
N GLY A 507 11.02 -4.44 -19.82
CA GLY A 507 10.28 -3.19 -20.09
C GLY A 507 11.05 -1.92 -19.75
N LEU A 508 12.14 -2.02 -18.97
CA LEU A 508 13.07 -0.92 -18.69
C LEU A 508 14.19 -0.81 -19.73
N VAL A 509 14.16 -1.62 -20.78
CA VAL A 509 15.17 -1.61 -21.85
C VAL A 509 14.52 -1.23 -23.17
N TRP A 510 15.02 -0.16 -23.79
CA TRP A 510 14.69 0.16 -25.17
C TRP A 510 15.88 -0.13 -26.09
N ARG A 511 15.64 -0.84 -27.19
CA ARG A 511 16.65 -1.21 -28.18
C ARG A 511 16.30 -0.56 -29.52
N SER A 512 17.24 0.19 -30.10
CA SER A 512 17.07 0.77 -31.44
C SER A 512 16.87 -0.32 -32.50
N ARG A 513 16.10 -0.05 -33.54
CA ARG A 513 16.01 -0.96 -34.70
C ARG A 513 17.22 -0.83 -35.62
N GLN A 514 17.86 0.34 -35.61
CA GLN A 514 19.01 0.62 -36.45
C GLN A 514 20.28 0.06 -35.81
N THR A 515 21.08 -0.60 -36.64
CA THR A 515 22.42 -1.05 -36.30
C THR A 515 23.40 -0.12 -36.99
N VAL A 516 24.29 0.51 -36.22
CA VAL A 516 25.36 1.38 -36.72
C VAL A 516 26.67 0.70 -36.34
N GLU A 517 27.55 0.48 -37.32
CA GLU A 517 28.84 -0.21 -37.12
C GLU A 517 28.74 -1.60 -36.46
N GLY A 518 27.69 -2.35 -36.79
CA GLY A 518 27.43 -3.66 -36.18
C GLY A 518 26.91 -3.61 -34.74
N MET A 519 26.76 -2.42 -34.16
CA MET A 519 26.28 -2.18 -32.80
C MET A 519 24.87 -1.57 -32.80
N ARG A 520 24.10 -1.86 -31.75
CA ARG A 520 22.74 -1.34 -31.58
C ARG A 520 22.65 -0.48 -30.34
N ARG A 521 22.16 0.75 -30.49
CA ARG A 521 21.89 1.62 -29.34
C ARG A 521 20.84 0.99 -28.43
N THR A 522 21.17 0.90 -27.15
CA THR A 522 20.28 0.42 -26.09
C THR A 522 20.21 1.48 -24.99
N ASN A 523 19.00 1.87 -24.60
CA ASN A 523 18.76 2.81 -23.51
C ASN A 523 18.14 2.03 -22.33
N TYR A 524 18.64 2.28 -21.12
CA TYR A 524 18.16 1.68 -19.88
C TYR A 524 17.48 2.73 -18.99
N TYR A 525 16.24 2.46 -18.58
CA TYR A 525 15.45 3.37 -17.74
C TYR A 525 15.56 2.98 -16.26
N VAL A 526 16.70 3.31 -15.65
CA VAL A 526 17.04 2.90 -14.27
C VAL A 526 16.92 4.03 -13.23
N LYS A 527 16.34 5.19 -13.58
CA LYS A 527 16.19 6.35 -12.67
C LYS A 527 15.60 5.92 -11.32
N HIS A 528 14.45 5.26 -11.33
CA HIS A 528 13.75 4.82 -10.12
C HIS A 528 14.43 3.64 -9.39
N PHE A 529 15.41 2.97 -10.03
CA PHE A 529 16.25 1.98 -9.36
C PHE A 529 17.35 2.63 -8.52
N ILE A 530 17.77 3.84 -8.87
CA ILE A 530 18.84 4.56 -8.19
C ILE A 530 18.26 5.54 -7.18
N GLN A 531 17.20 6.24 -7.58
CA GLN A 531 16.63 7.34 -6.82
C GLN A 531 15.19 7.02 -6.43
N ASP A 532 14.84 7.25 -5.17
CA ASP A 532 13.46 7.20 -4.70
C ASP A 532 12.66 8.46 -5.13
N LEU A 533 11.38 8.54 -4.76
CA LEU A 533 10.53 9.69 -5.10
C LEU A 533 10.92 10.97 -4.35
N GLN A 534 11.64 10.87 -3.24
CA GLN A 534 12.11 12.00 -2.42
C GLN A 534 13.49 12.50 -2.84
N GLY A 535 14.09 11.85 -3.84
CA GLY A 535 15.41 12.17 -4.34
C GLY A 535 16.56 11.44 -3.62
N GLY A 536 16.26 10.58 -2.64
CA GLY A 536 17.21 9.75 -1.90
C GLY A 536 17.64 8.49 -2.67
N MET A 537 18.53 7.70 -2.06
CA MET A 537 18.99 6.44 -2.65
C MET A 537 17.94 5.34 -2.51
N SER A 538 17.55 4.75 -3.63
CA SER A 538 16.57 3.66 -3.67
C SER A 538 17.11 2.35 -3.07
N GLN A 539 16.23 1.59 -2.44
CA GLN A 539 16.52 0.29 -1.82
C GLN A 539 16.37 -0.90 -2.80
N ASN A 540 16.07 -0.62 -4.08
CA ASN A 540 15.83 -1.65 -5.09
C ASN A 540 16.97 -2.68 -5.22
N LEU A 541 18.24 -2.26 -5.15
CA LEU A 541 19.36 -3.19 -5.21
C LEU A 541 19.38 -4.16 -4.03
N VAL A 542 19.04 -3.66 -2.83
CA VAL A 542 18.97 -4.47 -1.61
C VAL A 542 17.90 -5.53 -1.77
N TRP A 543 16.71 -5.16 -2.28
CA TRP A 543 15.62 -6.12 -2.51
C TRP A 543 15.99 -7.19 -3.54
N PHE A 544 16.73 -6.86 -4.60
CA PHE A 544 17.23 -7.86 -5.54
C PHE A 544 18.24 -8.82 -4.89
N VAL A 545 19.13 -8.31 -4.04
CA VAL A 545 20.13 -9.13 -3.33
C VAL A 545 19.46 -10.03 -2.29
N GLU A 546 18.48 -9.51 -1.54
CA GLU A 546 17.69 -10.28 -0.57
C GLU A 546 16.84 -11.38 -1.24
N TYR A 547 16.31 -11.11 -2.44
CA TYR A 547 15.59 -12.11 -3.22
C TYR A 547 16.49 -13.28 -3.64
N GLY A 548 17.77 -13.01 -3.93
CA GLY A 548 18.80 -14.05 -4.07
C GLY A 548 18.73 -14.89 -5.35
N ASP A 549 17.98 -14.46 -6.38
CA ASP A 549 17.92 -15.18 -7.66
C ASP A 549 19.05 -14.76 -8.62
N PRO A 550 19.98 -15.67 -8.96
CA PRO A 550 21.09 -15.35 -9.84
C PRO A 550 20.67 -14.94 -11.25
N GLN A 551 19.53 -15.43 -11.78
CA GLN A 551 19.09 -15.05 -13.12
C GLN A 551 18.64 -13.58 -13.18
N ILE A 552 17.92 -13.13 -12.13
CA ILE A 552 17.46 -11.75 -12.01
C ILE A 552 18.63 -10.80 -11.77
N VAL A 553 19.57 -11.16 -10.89
CA VAL A 553 20.75 -10.33 -10.61
C VAL A 553 21.66 -10.21 -11.84
N CYS A 554 21.77 -11.26 -12.66
CA CYS A 554 22.51 -11.22 -13.92
C CYS A 554 21.75 -10.53 -15.07
N HIS A 555 20.51 -10.08 -14.87
CA HIS A 555 19.75 -9.42 -15.92
C HIS A 555 20.46 -8.12 -16.36
N PRO A 556 20.58 -7.83 -17.67
CA PRO A 556 21.33 -6.67 -18.16
C PRO A 556 20.96 -5.34 -17.51
N THR A 557 19.68 -5.11 -17.22
CA THR A 557 19.20 -3.91 -16.51
C THR A 557 19.76 -3.80 -15.09
N VAL A 558 19.79 -4.91 -14.34
CA VAL A 558 20.32 -4.94 -12.96
C VAL A 558 21.84 -4.80 -12.97
N VAL A 559 22.51 -5.43 -13.94
CA VAL A 559 23.95 -5.29 -14.14
C VAL A 559 24.33 -3.84 -14.44
N VAL A 560 23.67 -3.18 -15.40
CA VAL A 560 23.93 -1.76 -15.71
C VAL A 560 23.66 -0.86 -14.51
N PHE A 561 22.58 -1.13 -13.77
CA PHE A 561 22.25 -0.42 -12.55
C PHE A 561 23.36 -0.55 -11.49
N SER A 562 23.79 -1.79 -11.20
CA SER A 562 24.87 -2.07 -10.24
C SER A 562 26.22 -1.48 -10.69
N ASP A 563 26.56 -1.63 -11.97
CA ASP A 563 27.80 -1.11 -12.56
C ASP A 563 27.85 0.41 -12.51
N MET A 564 26.72 1.09 -12.71
CA MET A 564 26.70 2.55 -12.61
C MET A 564 26.95 3.02 -11.18
N LEU A 565 26.38 2.34 -10.18
CA LEU A 565 26.67 2.62 -8.77
C LEU A 565 28.13 2.32 -8.44
N TRP A 566 28.67 1.20 -8.92
CA TRP A 566 30.06 0.82 -8.68
C TRP A 566 31.04 1.81 -9.32
N THR A 567 30.92 2.05 -10.63
CA THR A 567 31.87 2.86 -11.40
C THR A 567 31.84 4.34 -11.00
N ARG A 568 30.66 4.91 -10.73
CA ARG A 568 30.53 6.34 -10.45
C ARG A 568 30.60 6.71 -8.97
N LEU A 569 30.18 5.83 -8.07
CA LEU A 569 30.06 6.16 -6.64
C LEU A 569 30.98 5.31 -5.75
N ALA A 570 30.87 3.98 -5.82
CA ALA A 570 31.46 3.10 -4.81
C ALA A 570 32.95 2.81 -5.04
N SER A 571 33.38 2.58 -6.29
CA SER A 571 34.73 2.10 -6.64
C SER A 571 35.84 3.01 -6.13
N ARG A 572 35.71 4.33 -6.30
CA ARG A 572 36.74 5.29 -5.84
C ARG A 572 36.93 5.25 -4.33
N ARG A 573 35.82 5.27 -3.57
CA ARG A 573 35.87 5.18 -2.10
C ARG A 573 36.43 3.84 -1.64
N PHE A 574 36.02 2.76 -2.30
CA PHE A 574 36.53 1.41 -2.03
C PHE A 574 38.04 1.30 -2.29
N ILE A 575 38.52 1.72 -3.47
CA ILE A 575 39.94 1.71 -3.85
C ILE A 575 40.77 2.51 -2.85
N LEU A 576 40.37 3.74 -2.51
CA LEU A 576 41.09 4.57 -1.54
C LEU A 576 41.17 3.88 -0.16
N SER A 577 40.06 3.29 0.30
CA SER A 577 40.03 2.54 1.56
C SER A 577 40.99 1.34 1.52
N LYS A 578 41.03 0.61 0.39
CA LYS A 578 41.88 -0.56 0.21
C LYS A 578 43.36 -0.23 0.02
N ILE A 579 43.71 0.85 -0.69
CA ILE A 579 45.09 1.33 -0.81
C ILE A 579 45.63 1.68 0.58
N TYR A 580 44.86 2.42 1.39
CA TYR A 580 45.25 2.71 2.76
C TYR A 580 45.47 1.44 3.59
N TYR A 581 44.61 0.44 3.40
CA TYR A 581 44.73 -0.85 4.10
C TYR A 581 46.00 -1.62 3.68
N VAL A 582 46.29 -1.68 2.38
CA VAL A 582 47.54 -2.30 1.86
C VAL A 582 48.77 -1.55 2.37
N LEU A 583 48.77 -0.22 2.37
CA LEU A 583 49.85 0.59 2.94
C LEU A 583 50.07 0.25 4.42
N THR A 584 48.98 0.16 5.18
CA THR A 584 49.03 -0.22 6.59
C THR A 584 49.61 -1.62 6.79
N LEU A 585 49.21 -2.58 5.95
CA LEU A 585 49.77 -3.94 5.98
C LEU A 585 51.27 -3.95 5.67
N VAL A 586 51.73 -3.18 4.67
CA VAL A 586 53.16 -3.07 4.34
C VAL A 586 53.93 -2.47 5.51
N VAL A 587 53.44 -1.36 6.10
CA VAL A 587 54.07 -0.74 7.28
C VAL A 587 54.07 -1.70 8.48
N PHE A 588 53.01 -2.49 8.65
CA PHE A 588 52.95 -3.53 9.67
C PHE A 588 54.00 -4.62 9.42
N ILE A 589 54.09 -5.18 8.21
CA ILE A 589 55.09 -6.20 7.85
C ILE A 589 56.51 -5.68 8.03
N THR A 590 56.82 -4.47 7.57
CA THR A 590 58.14 -3.86 7.77
C THR A 590 58.44 -3.70 9.26
N GLY A 591 57.45 -3.26 10.05
CA GLY A 591 57.56 -3.17 11.50
C GLY A 591 57.73 -4.53 12.21
N GLN A 592 57.29 -5.65 11.64
CA GLN A 592 57.47 -6.98 12.25
C GLN A 592 58.70 -7.73 11.75
N ALA A 593 59.10 -7.54 10.49
CA ALA A 593 60.20 -8.28 9.88
C ALA A 593 61.54 -8.03 10.58
N ALA A 594 61.75 -6.83 11.15
CA ALA A 594 62.96 -6.52 11.89
C ALA A 594 63.00 -7.11 13.31
N LEU A 595 61.87 -7.62 13.83
CA LEU A 595 61.79 -8.24 15.16
C LEU A 595 62.63 -9.53 15.27
N PHE A 596 62.93 -10.17 14.13
CA PHE A 596 63.74 -11.40 14.05
C PHE A 596 65.26 -11.17 14.11
N ARG A 597 65.77 -9.93 14.05
CA ARG A 597 67.21 -9.64 14.20
C ARG A 597 67.56 -9.44 15.67
N HIS A 598 67.60 -10.53 16.43
CA HIS A 598 67.71 -10.50 17.88
C HIS A 598 69.16 -10.57 18.43
N THR A 599 70.18 -10.56 17.57
CA THR A 599 71.56 -10.95 17.96
C THR A 599 72.69 -10.00 17.55
N SER A 600 72.42 -8.88 16.87
CA SER A 600 73.45 -7.88 16.52
C SER A 600 73.12 -6.50 17.12
N GLU A 601 74.13 -5.70 17.44
CA GLU A 601 73.96 -4.28 17.82
C GLU A 601 73.06 -3.58 16.79
N GLN A 602 71.87 -3.17 17.21
CA GLN A 602 70.90 -2.49 16.34
C GLN A 602 71.36 -1.05 16.12
N SER A 603 71.33 -0.60 14.86
CA SER A 603 71.65 0.79 14.54
C SER A 603 70.56 1.73 15.04
N GLU A 604 70.92 2.93 15.50
CA GLU A 604 69.95 3.96 15.92
C GLU A 604 68.91 4.25 14.83
N VAL A 605 69.31 4.19 13.56
CA VAL A 605 68.43 4.37 12.40
C VAL A 605 67.36 3.28 12.33
N GLU A 606 67.71 2.02 12.62
CA GLU A 606 66.75 0.91 12.62
C GLU A 606 65.70 1.10 13.72
N ASN A 607 66.11 1.54 14.91
CA ASN A 607 65.20 1.82 16.03
C ASN A 607 64.22 2.96 15.72
N ILE A 608 64.69 4.02 15.07
CA ILE A 608 63.84 5.16 14.67
C ILE A 608 62.81 4.74 13.62
N VAL A 609 63.23 3.98 12.60
CA VAL A 609 62.32 3.47 11.56
C VAL A 609 61.27 2.56 12.17
N MET A 610 61.67 1.65 13.05
CA MET A 610 60.77 0.72 13.73
C MET A 610 59.76 1.44 14.62
N PHE A 611 60.24 2.35 15.46
CA PHE A 611 59.37 3.20 16.27
C PHE A 611 58.36 3.96 15.40
N SER A 612 58.79 4.52 14.27
CA SER A 612 57.92 5.22 13.33
C SER A 612 56.84 4.31 12.73
N CYS A 613 57.20 3.09 12.32
CA CYS A 613 56.23 2.09 11.84
C CYS A 613 55.22 1.68 12.93
N ARG A 614 55.67 1.53 14.18
CA ARG A 614 54.79 1.22 15.33
C ARG A 614 53.80 2.35 15.61
N VAL A 615 54.31 3.59 15.66
CA VAL A 615 53.48 4.79 15.83
C VAL A 615 52.45 4.89 14.72
N PHE A 616 52.81 4.64 13.46
CA PHE A 616 51.86 4.61 12.35
C PHE A 616 50.79 3.53 12.52
N ASN A 617 51.15 2.32 12.95
CA ASN A 617 50.17 1.24 13.15
C ASN A 617 49.18 1.57 14.28
N TYR A 618 49.65 2.14 15.39
CA TYR A 618 48.76 2.47 16.52
C TYR A 618 47.96 3.76 16.28
N LEU A 619 48.60 4.86 15.89
CA LEU A 619 47.88 6.12 15.67
C LEU A 619 47.09 6.14 14.35
N GLY A 620 47.55 5.41 13.33
CA GLY A 620 46.90 5.35 12.03
C GLY A 620 45.89 4.21 11.91
N SER A 621 46.34 2.96 12.07
CA SER A 621 45.46 1.79 11.87
C SER A 621 44.47 1.60 13.01
N MET A 622 44.97 1.49 14.25
CA MET A 622 44.13 1.22 15.43
C MET A 622 43.12 2.34 15.65
N CYS A 623 43.51 3.62 15.58
CA CYS A 623 42.55 4.73 15.70
C CYS A 623 41.48 4.72 14.59
N LYS A 624 41.85 4.44 13.33
CA LYS A 624 40.87 4.35 12.23
C LYS A 624 39.87 3.21 12.46
N LEU A 625 40.35 2.04 12.87
CA LEU A 625 39.49 0.89 13.19
C LEU A 625 38.57 1.20 14.38
N PHE A 626 39.11 1.81 15.43
CA PHE A 626 38.34 2.23 16.61
C PHE A 626 37.21 3.18 16.25
N LEU A 627 37.52 4.29 15.54
CA LEU A 627 36.52 5.26 15.11
C LEU A 627 35.47 4.63 14.17
N GLY A 628 35.89 3.72 13.29
CA GLY A 628 34.98 2.99 12.40
C GLY A 628 33.99 2.11 13.17
N HIS A 629 34.47 1.32 14.13
CA HIS A 629 33.63 0.46 14.96
C HIS A 629 32.72 1.25 15.90
N CYS A 630 33.22 2.33 16.51
CA CYS A 630 32.38 3.26 17.29
C CYS A 630 31.25 3.84 16.43
N GLY A 631 31.55 4.29 15.21
CA GLY A 631 30.54 4.82 14.29
C GLY A 631 29.45 3.81 13.94
N LYS A 632 29.83 2.56 13.63
CA LYS A 632 28.88 1.47 13.34
C LYS A 632 28.04 1.10 14.56
N LEU A 633 28.66 1.02 15.74
CA LEU A 633 27.96 0.77 17.00
C LEU A 633 26.90 1.85 17.27
N PHE A 634 27.25 3.13 17.11
CA PHE A 634 26.29 4.22 17.28
C PHE A 634 25.16 4.18 16.25
N ALA A 635 25.46 3.80 15.00
CA ALA A 635 24.45 3.64 13.96
C ALA A 635 23.45 2.52 14.29
N ASP A 636 23.93 1.35 14.71
CA ASP A 636 23.07 0.21 15.08
C ASP A 636 22.22 0.49 16.33
N ILE A 637 22.79 1.18 17.33
CA ILE A 637 22.04 1.62 18.51
C ILE A 637 20.93 2.59 18.10
N ARG A 638 21.23 3.57 17.23
CA ARG A 638 20.25 4.54 16.74
C ARG A 638 19.16 3.87 15.89
N ALA A 639 19.51 2.86 15.11
CA ALA A 639 18.58 2.10 14.28
C ALA A 639 17.83 0.98 15.04
N GLN A 640 18.10 0.80 16.34
CA GLN A 640 17.55 -0.27 17.19
C GLN A 640 17.80 -1.69 16.65
N GLN A 641 18.91 -1.90 15.94
CA GLN A 641 19.28 -3.18 15.33
C GLN A 641 20.20 -3.98 16.27
N ILE A 642 19.70 -4.35 17.45
CA ILE A 642 20.45 -5.15 18.44
C ILE A 642 19.82 -6.54 18.53
N LYS A 643 20.62 -7.60 18.30
CA LYS A 643 20.17 -8.99 18.42
C LYS A 643 20.69 -9.57 19.73
N SER A 644 19.83 -10.30 20.46
CA SER A 644 20.25 -10.99 21.68
C SER A 644 20.81 -12.37 21.34
N VAL A 645 22.09 -12.60 21.64
CA VAL A 645 22.76 -13.89 21.50
C VAL A 645 23.06 -14.40 22.90
N TRP A 646 22.42 -15.50 23.31
CA TRP A 646 22.59 -16.08 24.66
C TRP A 646 22.35 -15.06 25.80
N GLY A 647 21.42 -14.12 25.61
CA GLY A 647 21.09 -13.08 26.61
C GLY A 647 21.98 -11.85 26.58
N VAL A 648 23.03 -11.83 25.76
CA VAL A 648 23.91 -10.66 25.59
C VAL A 648 23.44 -9.85 24.36
N PRO A 649 23.20 -8.53 24.50
CA PRO A 649 22.87 -7.67 23.36
C PRO A 649 24.10 -7.48 22.48
N VAL A 650 24.05 -7.99 21.25
CA VAL A 650 25.12 -7.87 20.25
C VAL A 650 24.61 -7.00 19.08
N PRO A 651 25.34 -5.94 18.68
CA PRO A 651 25.03 -5.16 17.48
C PRO A 651 24.93 -6.03 16.22
N ALA A 652 23.98 -5.72 15.33
CA ALA A 652 23.74 -6.51 14.13
C ALA A 652 24.95 -6.56 13.19
N TYR A 653 25.77 -5.50 13.11
CA TYR A 653 26.93 -5.48 12.22
C TYR A 653 28.01 -6.53 12.56
N LEU A 654 28.08 -7.01 13.81
CA LEU A 654 29.08 -8.01 14.23
C LEU A 654 28.76 -9.44 13.77
N PHE A 655 27.59 -9.66 13.17
CA PHE A 655 27.28 -10.94 12.53
C PHE A 655 27.96 -11.11 11.17
N ASP A 656 28.50 -10.03 10.59
CA ASP A 656 29.40 -10.13 9.46
C ASP A 656 30.78 -10.61 9.96
N LEU A 657 31.22 -11.77 9.46
CA LEU A 657 32.50 -12.38 9.81
C LEU A 657 33.67 -11.41 9.58
N GLN A 658 33.56 -10.57 8.55
CA GLN A 658 34.60 -9.62 8.19
C GLN A 658 34.70 -8.48 9.21
N GLU A 659 33.57 -7.97 9.67
CA GLU A 659 33.52 -6.94 10.71
C GLU A 659 33.97 -7.49 12.07
N LEU A 660 33.61 -8.75 12.37
CA LEU A 660 34.11 -9.45 13.54
C LEU A 660 35.63 -9.62 13.48
N ALA A 661 36.19 -10.05 12.35
CA ALA A 661 37.64 -10.17 12.17
C ALA A 661 38.35 -8.82 12.27
N SER A 662 37.74 -7.74 11.77
CA SER A 662 38.21 -6.37 11.92
C SER A 662 38.20 -5.91 13.38
N LEU A 663 37.17 -6.26 14.16
CA LEU A 663 37.10 -5.97 15.60
C LEU A 663 38.17 -6.77 16.37
N LEU A 664 38.35 -8.05 16.05
CA LEU A 664 39.40 -8.87 16.64
C LEU A 664 40.80 -8.30 16.35
N LEU A 665 41.01 -7.78 15.14
CA LEU A 665 42.26 -7.10 14.78
C LEU A 665 42.47 -5.84 15.62
N LEU A 666 41.43 -5.03 15.84
CA LEU A 666 41.50 -3.86 16.73
C LEU A 666 41.92 -4.26 18.15
N LEU A 667 41.29 -5.29 18.72
CA LEU A 667 41.61 -5.79 20.05
C LEU A 667 43.05 -6.31 20.13
N LEU A 668 43.53 -7.02 19.11
CA LEU A 668 44.92 -7.48 19.05
C LEU A 668 45.90 -6.32 18.94
N LEU A 669 45.60 -5.27 18.17
CA LEU A 669 46.44 -4.08 18.09
C LEU A 669 46.49 -3.32 19.41
N GLU A 670 45.37 -3.26 20.15
CA GLU A 670 45.33 -2.68 21.49
C GLU A 670 46.18 -3.48 22.48
N LEU A 671 46.06 -4.80 22.48
CA LEU A 671 46.90 -5.70 23.29
C LEU A 671 48.39 -5.56 22.92
N MET A 672 48.71 -5.46 21.63
CA MET A 672 50.07 -5.21 21.18
C MET A 672 50.60 -3.87 21.68
N CYS A 673 49.79 -2.81 21.62
CA CYS A 673 50.16 -1.49 22.13
C CYS A 673 50.43 -1.52 23.64
N MET A 674 49.59 -2.22 24.43
CA MET A 674 49.79 -2.40 25.87
C MET A 674 51.06 -3.20 26.21
N GLN A 675 51.43 -4.17 25.36
CA GLN A 675 52.63 -5.00 25.53
C GLN A 675 53.85 -4.47 24.78
N GLU A 676 53.80 -3.23 24.26
CA GLU A 676 54.85 -2.69 23.37
C GLU A 676 56.19 -2.49 24.12
N PRO A 677 57.26 -3.20 23.74
CA PRO A 677 58.55 -3.12 24.45
C PRO A 677 59.12 -1.69 24.53
N TYR A 678 58.98 -0.88 23.48
CA TYR A 678 59.48 0.49 23.45
C TYR A 678 58.85 1.39 24.53
N LEU A 679 57.55 1.26 24.79
CA LEU A 679 56.86 2.07 25.81
C LEU A 679 57.37 1.73 27.22
N TRP A 680 57.62 0.44 27.46
CA TRP A 680 58.14 -0.04 28.74
C TRP A 680 59.61 0.35 28.96
N CYS A 681 60.45 0.25 27.93
CA CYS A 681 61.86 0.69 28.02
C CYS A 681 61.98 2.23 28.17
N LEU A 682 61.12 3.00 27.49
CA LEU A 682 61.06 4.45 27.59
C LEU A 682 60.64 4.93 28.99
N SER A 683 59.67 4.24 29.62
CA SER A 683 59.20 4.54 30.99
C SER A 683 60.31 4.49 32.04
N LYS A 684 61.38 3.72 31.80
CA LYS A 684 62.57 3.64 32.67
C LYS A 684 63.75 4.49 32.22
N GLY A 685 63.58 5.33 31.21
CA GLY A 685 64.60 6.27 30.75
C GLY A 685 65.74 5.65 29.92
N GLN A 686 65.57 4.44 29.38
CA GLN A 686 66.59 3.76 28.57
C GLN A 686 66.58 4.13 27.08
N GLY A 687 65.92 5.24 26.72
CA GLY A 687 65.81 5.71 25.33
C GLY A 687 64.94 4.82 24.44
N ILE A 688 65.03 5.01 23.13
CA ILE A 688 64.32 4.23 22.11
C ILE A 688 65.12 2.95 21.82
N ALA A 689 65.14 2.04 22.78
CA ALA A 689 65.82 0.75 22.68
C ALA A 689 64.83 -0.40 22.88
N MET A 690 64.94 -1.44 22.06
CA MET A 690 64.08 -2.63 22.12
C MET A 690 64.56 -3.65 23.17
N THR A 691 65.84 -3.59 23.54
CA THR A 691 66.51 -4.53 24.43
C THR A 691 66.62 -3.97 25.85
N CYS A 692 65.51 -3.94 26.58
CA CYS A 692 65.52 -3.77 28.03
C CYS A 692 64.95 -5.01 28.73
N LYS A 693 65.39 -5.29 29.96
CA LYS A 693 64.97 -6.49 30.72
C LYS A 693 63.44 -6.64 30.79
N GLN A 694 62.73 -5.54 31.02
CA GLN A 694 61.26 -5.52 31.12
C GLN A 694 60.56 -5.69 29.76
N GLY A 695 61.13 -5.15 28.69
CA GLY A 695 60.62 -5.34 27.34
C GLY A 695 60.76 -6.80 26.88
N GLN A 696 61.87 -7.44 27.26
CA GLN A 696 62.13 -8.84 26.93
C GLN A 696 61.14 -9.80 27.60
N GLU A 697 60.70 -9.52 28.83
CA GLU A 697 59.67 -10.31 29.53
C GLU A 697 58.29 -10.24 28.85
N ARG A 698 58.00 -9.19 28.06
CA ARG A 698 56.72 -9.02 27.35
C ARG A 698 56.78 -9.42 25.87
N MET A 699 57.98 -9.66 25.35
CA MET A 699 58.24 -9.94 23.94
C MET A 699 57.46 -11.18 23.44
N ASP A 700 57.31 -12.21 24.26
CA ASP A 700 56.60 -13.44 23.87
C ASP A 700 55.10 -13.18 23.64
N ALA A 701 54.45 -12.49 24.58
CA ALA A 701 53.03 -12.12 24.47
C ALA A 701 52.81 -11.17 23.29
N TYR A 702 53.71 -10.20 23.10
CA TYR A 702 53.69 -9.30 21.95
C TYR A 702 53.81 -10.06 20.63
N SER A 703 54.75 -11.01 20.54
CA SER A 703 55.02 -11.80 19.34
C SER A 703 53.83 -12.69 18.97
N LEU A 704 53.16 -13.29 19.96
CA LEU A 704 51.93 -14.05 19.73
C LEU A 704 50.80 -13.17 19.20
N CYS A 705 50.54 -12.01 19.82
CA CYS A 705 49.50 -11.08 19.37
C CYS A 705 49.81 -10.54 17.97
N SER A 706 51.07 -10.22 17.71
CA SER A 706 51.59 -9.80 16.41
C SER A 706 51.38 -10.84 15.31
N PHE A 707 51.67 -12.11 15.60
CA PHE A 707 51.43 -13.21 14.68
C PHE A 707 49.95 -13.35 14.32
N LEU A 708 49.06 -13.32 15.32
CA LEU A 708 47.62 -13.38 15.10
C LEU A 708 47.12 -12.16 14.30
N ALA A 709 47.59 -10.96 14.63
CA ALA A 709 47.26 -9.74 13.91
C ALA A 709 47.73 -9.80 12.45
N MET A 710 48.93 -10.34 12.18
CA MET A 710 49.44 -10.57 10.83
C MET A 710 48.51 -11.47 10.01
N MET A 711 48.07 -12.60 10.60
CA MET A 711 47.13 -13.50 9.93
C MET A 711 45.79 -12.82 9.62
N LEU A 712 45.24 -12.04 10.57
CA LEU A 712 44.01 -11.30 10.34
C LEU A 712 44.17 -10.21 9.27
N TYR A 713 45.31 -9.51 9.25
CA TYR A 713 45.57 -8.51 8.22
C TYR A 713 45.53 -9.11 6.81
N TRP A 714 46.17 -10.28 6.62
CA TRP A 714 46.14 -11.03 5.37
C TRP A 714 44.75 -11.62 5.07
N GLY A 715 44.05 -12.12 6.08
CA GLY A 715 42.69 -12.66 5.92
C GLY A 715 41.70 -11.59 5.43
N LEU A 716 41.73 -10.41 6.04
CA LEU A 716 40.92 -9.24 5.66
C LEU A 716 41.32 -8.64 4.30
N LEU A 717 42.50 -9.01 3.77
CA LEU A 717 42.91 -8.66 2.41
C LEU A 717 42.11 -9.43 1.34
N SER A 718 41.41 -10.52 1.72
CA SER A 718 40.58 -11.32 0.81
C SER A 718 39.51 -10.50 0.10
N ASP A 719 39.04 -9.39 0.69
CA ASP A 719 38.16 -8.42 0.06
C ASP A 719 38.68 -7.82 -1.25
N LEU A 720 40.00 -7.79 -1.44
CA LEU A 720 40.59 -7.33 -2.72
C LEU A 720 40.16 -8.22 -3.89
N ALA A 721 39.66 -9.42 -3.61
CA ALA A 721 39.06 -10.29 -4.61
C ALA A 721 37.94 -9.58 -5.41
N ILE A 722 37.21 -8.64 -4.79
CA ILE A 722 36.12 -7.86 -5.43
C ILE A 722 36.60 -7.13 -6.70
N PHE A 723 37.89 -6.81 -6.82
CA PHE A 723 38.43 -6.17 -8.03
C PHE A 723 38.41 -7.06 -9.28
N SER A 724 38.33 -8.37 -9.11
CA SER A 724 38.30 -9.31 -10.22
C SER A 724 37.22 -10.34 -9.98
N MET A 725 36.21 -10.34 -10.86
CA MET A 725 35.14 -11.35 -10.83
C MET A 725 35.68 -12.79 -10.79
N ARG A 726 36.82 -13.05 -11.43
CA ARG A 726 37.49 -14.35 -11.41
C ARG A 726 38.03 -14.70 -10.01
N ILE A 727 38.64 -13.73 -9.34
CA ILE A 727 39.20 -13.92 -7.99
C ILE A 727 38.07 -14.00 -6.97
N SER A 728 37.03 -13.17 -7.06
CA SER A 728 35.82 -13.27 -6.22
C SER A 728 35.16 -14.64 -6.34
N ALA A 729 34.98 -15.15 -7.56
CA ALA A 729 34.43 -16.48 -7.78
C ALA A 729 35.29 -17.57 -7.13
N TYR A 730 36.62 -17.46 -7.25
CA TYR A 730 37.54 -18.37 -6.57
C TYR A 730 37.43 -18.31 -5.04
N VAL A 731 37.40 -17.11 -4.45
CA VAL A 731 37.24 -16.94 -2.99
C VAL A 731 35.91 -17.49 -2.50
N LEU A 732 34.83 -17.32 -3.26
CA LEU A 732 33.52 -17.92 -2.94
C LEU A 732 33.59 -19.45 -2.92
N VAL A 733 34.27 -20.07 -3.89
CA VAL A 733 34.50 -21.51 -3.92
C VAL A 733 35.34 -21.95 -2.72
N CYS A 734 36.42 -21.24 -2.40
CA CYS A 734 37.23 -21.50 -1.21
C CYS A 734 36.41 -21.43 0.08
N GLY A 735 35.52 -20.46 0.21
CA GLY A 735 34.63 -20.33 1.37
C GLY A 735 33.68 -21.52 1.51
N ARG A 736 33.09 -21.99 0.40
CA ARG A 736 32.25 -23.20 0.40
C ARG A 736 33.04 -24.45 0.77
N VAL A 737 34.22 -24.64 0.17
CA VAL A 737 35.09 -25.77 0.46
C VAL A 737 35.57 -25.74 1.92
N ALA A 738 35.88 -24.56 2.47
CA ALA A 738 36.28 -24.41 3.87
C ALA A 738 35.17 -24.83 4.84
N ALA A 739 33.90 -24.54 4.53
CA ALA A 739 32.77 -25.00 5.34
C ALA A 739 32.66 -26.53 5.34
N GLU A 740 32.80 -27.18 4.18
CA GLU A 740 32.81 -28.65 4.05
C GLU A 740 33.99 -29.27 4.80
N VAL A 741 35.18 -28.68 4.69
CA VAL A 741 36.37 -29.09 5.44
C VAL A 741 36.15 -28.93 6.95
N GLY A 742 35.45 -27.88 7.40
CA GLY A 742 35.07 -27.70 8.81
C GLY A 742 34.16 -28.82 9.33
N LEU A 743 33.18 -29.25 8.52
CA LEU A 743 32.35 -30.41 8.83
C LEU A 743 33.17 -31.69 8.93
N PHE A 744 34.11 -31.89 8.01
CA PHE A 744 35.03 -33.02 8.05
C PHE A 744 35.93 -33.01 9.30
N PHE A 745 36.50 -31.87 9.68
CA PHE A 745 37.27 -31.74 10.91
C PHE A 745 36.44 -32.01 12.16
N THR A 746 35.17 -31.63 12.17
CA THR A 746 34.26 -31.93 13.28
C THR A 746 34.08 -33.45 13.44
N ALA A 747 33.87 -34.16 12.33
CA ALA A 747 33.78 -35.62 12.33
C ALA A 747 35.10 -36.29 12.75
N LEU A 748 36.23 -35.80 12.22
CA LEU A 748 37.56 -36.29 12.58
C LEU A 748 37.88 -36.06 14.06
N PHE A 749 37.53 -34.90 14.60
CA PHE A 749 37.71 -34.59 16.02
C PHE A 749 36.89 -35.52 16.91
N ALA A 750 35.63 -35.79 16.55
CA ALA A 750 34.80 -36.76 17.27
C ALA A 750 35.42 -38.18 17.24
N LEU A 751 36.00 -38.57 16.10
CA LEU A 751 36.69 -39.85 15.96
C LEU A 751 37.96 -39.90 16.82
N ILE A 752 38.79 -38.85 16.76
CA ILE A 752 39.98 -38.73 17.61
C ILE A 752 39.58 -38.81 19.08
N LEU A 753 38.57 -38.06 19.52
CA LEU A 753 38.09 -38.12 20.90
C LEU A 753 37.59 -39.51 21.30
N ALA A 754 36.83 -40.18 20.43
CA ALA A 754 36.31 -41.52 20.70
C ALA A 754 37.45 -42.55 20.84
N PHE A 755 38.44 -42.51 19.94
CA PHE A 755 39.60 -43.39 20.02
C PHE A 755 40.54 -43.02 21.17
N SER A 756 40.79 -41.74 21.42
CA SER A 756 41.62 -41.27 22.54
C SER A 756 41.02 -41.66 23.88
N THR A 757 39.69 -41.53 24.07
CA THR A 757 39.03 -41.97 25.31
C THR A 757 39.05 -43.51 25.44
N SER A 758 38.84 -44.25 24.35
CA SER A 758 38.92 -45.72 24.34
C SER A 758 40.33 -46.24 24.64
N ILE A 759 41.37 -45.66 24.03
CA ILE A 759 42.78 -45.99 24.29
C ILE A 759 43.16 -45.60 25.72
N SER A 760 42.74 -44.43 26.20
CA SER A 760 42.98 -44.02 27.58
C SER A 760 42.36 -44.99 28.59
N ALA A 761 41.17 -45.53 28.31
CA ALA A 761 40.54 -46.55 29.14
C ALA A 761 41.29 -47.89 29.10
N LEU A 762 41.91 -48.23 27.96
CA LEU A 762 42.74 -49.44 27.80
C LEU A 762 44.09 -49.33 28.53
N TYR A 763 44.69 -48.13 28.54
CA TYR A 763 46.01 -47.84 29.13
C TYR A 763 45.98 -47.47 30.61
N THR A 764 44.82 -47.36 31.23
CA THR A 764 44.71 -47.43 32.69
C THR A 764 45.16 -48.81 33.15
N GLU A 765 46.48 -48.99 33.33
CA GLU A 765 47.03 -50.05 34.17
C GLU A 765 46.27 -50.00 35.49
N LEU A 766 45.47 -51.04 35.76
CA LEU A 766 44.85 -51.24 37.05
C LEU A 766 45.94 -51.07 38.11
N PRO A 767 45.86 -50.07 39.01
CA PRO A 767 46.81 -49.95 40.10
C PRO A 767 46.80 -51.30 40.83
N THR A 768 47.97 -51.92 40.88
CA THR A 768 48.31 -53.16 41.57
C THR A 768 47.29 -53.52 42.66
N ARG A 769 46.47 -54.54 42.36
CA ARG A 769 45.64 -55.48 43.16
C ARG A 769 45.23 -55.23 44.63
N GLU A 770 45.54 -54.11 45.27
CA GLU A 770 45.15 -53.79 46.66
C GLU A 770 44.08 -52.69 46.72
N GLY A 771 43.99 -51.80 45.72
CA GLY A 771 42.99 -50.72 45.70
C GLY A 771 41.61 -51.09 45.11
N ALA A 772 41.55 -52.10 44.24
CA ALA A 772 40.31 -52.48 43.55
C ALA A 772 39.33 -53.30 44.43
N ALA A 773 39.82 -53.94 45.49
CA ALA A 773 38.98 -54.68 46.44
C ALA A 773 38.13 -53.72 47.30
N VAL A 774 38.69 -52.58 47.70
CA VAL A 774 38.01 -51.58 48.55
C VAL A 774 36.83 -50.93 47.82
N TRP A 775 36.97 -50.63 46.53
CA TRP A 775 35.89 -50.01 45.75
C TRP A 775 34.72 -50.96 45.47
N MET A 776 34.96 -52.26 45.26
CA MET A 776 33.89 -53.24 45.06
C MET A 776 33.15 -53.57 46.37
N GLU A 777 33.84 -53.60 47.51
CA GLU A 777 33.20 -53.88 48.80
C GLU A 777 32.31 -52.71 49.28
N GLU A 778 32.69 -51.47 48.99
CA GLU A 778 31.95 -50.28 49.43
C GLU A 778 30.75 -49.92 48.53
N THR A 779 30.76 -50.32 47.25
CA THR A 779 29.64 -50.11 46.32
C THR A 779 28.62 -51.27 46.29
N LEU A 780 29.03 -52.51 46.58
CA LEU A 780 28.09 -53.66 46.59
C LEU A 780 27.38 -53.88 47.94
N CYS A 781 27.88 -53.36 49.06
CA CYS A 781 27.25 -53.55 50.39
C CYS A 781 26.18 -52.50 50.78
N ARG A 782 25.86 -51.50 49.93
CA ARG A 782 24.86 -50.45 50.26
C ARG A 782 23.56 -50.48 49.43
N CYS A 783 23.23 -51.59 48.77
CA CYS A 783 21.92 -51.76 48.13
C CYS A 783 20.99 -52.66 48.98
N PRO A 784 19.92 -52.13 49.58
CA PRO A 784 18.92 -52.91 50.31
C PRO A 784 17.88 -53.47 49.32
N CYS A 785 18.32 -54.29 48.37
CA CYS A 785 17.42 -54.97 47.44
C CYS A 785 17.63 -56.47 47.51
N ARG A 786 16.77 -57.07 48.33
CA ARG A 786 16.49 -58.48 48.53
C ARG A 786 16.13 -59.13 47.18
N CYS A 787 17.11 -59.71 46.47
CA CYS A 787 16.84 -60.52 45.28
C CYS A 787 16.87 -62.00 45.65
N ILE A 788 15.67 -62.55 45.70
CA ILE A 788 15.30 -63.96 45.74
C ILE A 788 15.95 -64.66 44.54
N LEU A 789 16.79 -65.66 44.81
CA LEU A 789 17.22 -66.66 43.83
C LEU A 789 16.03 -67.53 43.40
N PRO A 790 15.94 -67.89 42.11
CA PRO A 790 15.46 -69.21 41.77
C PRO A 790 16.48 -70.01 40.94
N ASN A 791 16.40 -71.31 41.18
CA ASN A 791 17.24 -72.43 40.76
C ASN A 791 17.43 -72.55 39.24
N PRO A 792 18.54 -73.18 38.78
CA PRO A 792 18.80 -73.47 37.38
C PRO A 792 18.27 -74.85 36.98
N SER A 793 17.36 -74.91 36.01
CA SER A 793 17.13 -76.14 35.24
C SER A 793 16.45 -75.85 33.89
N SER A 794 17.02 -76.44 32.84
CA SER A 794 16.47 -76.63 31.47
C SER A 794 16.31 -75.34 30.62
N SER A 795 16.61 -75.29 29.33
CA SER A 795 17.22 -76.21 28.36
C SER A 795 17.33 -75.42 27.03
N SER A 796 18.29 -75.84 26.18
CA SER A 796 18.32 -75.70 24.70
C SER A 796 18.31 -74.31 24.05
N TRP A 797 19.51 -73.87 23.61
CA TRP A 797 19.95 -73.55 22.22
C TRP A 797 18.87 -73.46 21.11
N PRO A 798 19.03 -72.61 20.06
CA PRO A 798 20.25 -72.59 19.24
C PRO A 798 20.76 -71.25 18.67
N THR A 799 22.02 -71.34 18.28
CA THR A 799 22.87 -70.45 17.48
C THR A 799 22.23 -69.87 16.21
N ARG A 800 22.45 -68.57 16.01
CA ARG A 800 23.16 -68.02 14.84
C ARG A 800 23.91 -66.76 15.23
#